data_AF-A0A7K4ZYS4-F1
#
_entry.id   AF-A0A7K4ZYS4-F1
#
_cell.length_a   1.000
_cell.length_b   1.000
_cell.length_c   1.000
_cell.angle_alpha   90.00
_cell.angle_beta   90.00
_cell.angle_gamma   90.00
#
_symmetry.space_group_name_H-M   'P 1'
#
loop_
_entity.id
_entity.type
_entity.pdbx_description
1 polymer ?
#
loop_
_entity_poly.entity_id
_entity_poly.type
_entity_poly.pdbx_seq_one_letter_code
_entity_poly.pdbx_strand_id
1 'polypeptide(L)'
;AQDSCSQRCGELLDTCSCQVTCQSLGICCPDYKEFCLQISPYSGSLMGGKDFLIENTVFHPSSMLTCRFKQTVETSGYADEDGKGHCVSPLLYETGFIPFEVSADGGLTFPYSGTWLSVHHSKVSDGEKCTLVNATKWQYYGTPNTDGNLTLTWTQQALAASQVDIEVWGYQETGESYSENSLAEWKYLYTLARGIPNSGEFSFIPVPAEGAYSTWDFGMLRIKSSSYLDGQNVPSVWSSEHALAWHLGEDFRNDPSAWATAKCMEWDRKEDKLPNFLEEIIDCPCTLAQARADTGRFHTDYGCDIEKGSVCTYHPGAVHCVRGIQASPLYAAGQQCCYDASGTQILTYDSTGGSTPDRGHDWGSPPFLKPPRIPGFSHWLYDVISFYYCCLWSDNCHLYMTKRASSDCRTYRPPRAASAFGDPHFLTFDGLNFTFKGLGEYTLVESDLTSLRVQGRTQQARFANGTGAQVTGLSAVAMQESSSDVIEVRSSEDLKLEVLLNQRVLNFSEQSWMDLKGLFLHSAADQNVTVMFSSGAGVEIRGSEGILAVTVLLPEKFMNHTQGLFGVMNGNVEDDYTFKNKTTMPVQATPQQLFEFGANWAVENGSSLFTYDTEFLLNSFFYGEKHNTSFLPVFSPPEDPADPLMKVVALLCDSDPFCRFDVLTTRSIEVGAATRLSHQGHKQLVKNLEPAISCGWLDPPTNGRKNGTNYLLGSTITFTCDQGYELVGPKERICQVTGTWSGDPPSC
;
A
#
# COMPACT_ATOMS: atom_id res chain seq x y z
N ALA A 1 -8.66 -39.67 7.89
CA ALA A 1 -9.15 -39.85 9.27
C ALA A 1 -10.16 -38.76 9.57
N GLN A 2 -11.14 -38.97 10.46
CA GLN A 2 -12.12 -37.92 10.81
C GLN A 2 -11.44 -36.69 11.45
N ASP A 3 -10.35 -36.92 12.20
CA ASP A 3 -9.60 -35.91 12.95
C ASP A 3 -8.21 -35.69 12.34
N SER A 4 -8.14 -35.23 11.09
CA SER A 4 -6.88 -34.97 10.39
C SER A 4 -6.94 -33.67 9.60
N CYS A 5 -5.86 -32.90 9.65
CA CYS A 5 -5.71 -31.64 8.91
C CYS A 5 -5.15 -31.78 7.49
N SER A 6 -4.82 -33.00 7.04
CA SER A 6 -4.40 -33.25 5.66
C SER A 6 -5.44 -32.70 4.68
N GLN A 7 -5.06 -31.73 3.85
CA GLN A 7 -5.93 -31.02 2.89
C GLN A 7 -7.12 -30.26 3.51
N ARG A 8 -7.10 -30.01 4.83
CA ARG A 8 -8.23 -29.43 5.59
C ARG A 8 -7.82 -28.25 6.48
N CYS A 9 -6.68 -27.63 6.18
CA CYS A 9 -6.21 -26.44 6.90
C CYS A 9 -7.23 -25.29 6.78
N GLY A 10 -7.60 -24.71 7.92
CA GLY A 10 -8.66 -23.71 8.02
C GLY A 10 -10.05 -24.26 8.38
N GLU A 11 -10.24 -25.58 8.46
CA GLU A 11 -11.53 -26.18 8.84
C GLU A 11 -11.67 -26.39 10.35
N LEU A 12 -12.89 -26.24 10.87
CA LEU A 12 -13.27 -26.72 12.20
C LEU A 12 -13.83 -28.15 12.08
N LEU A 13 -13.32 -29.09 12.88
CA LEU A 13 -13.74 -30.49 12.86
C LEU A 13 -14.61 -30.83 14.08
N ASP A 14 -15.22 -32.02 14.08
CA ASP A 14 -16.15 -32.44 15.13
C ASP A 14 -15.48 -32.54 16.52
N THR A 15 -14.20 -32.94 16.58
CA THR A 15 -13.49 -33.19 17.85
C THR A 15 -12.26 -32.30 18.07
N CYS A 16 -11.80 -31.62 17.02
CA CYS A 16 -10.60 -30.79 17.02
C CYS A 16 -10.69 -29.68 15.95
N SER A 17 -9.70 -28.82 15.85
CA SER A 17 -9.68 -27.74 14.86
C SER A 17 -8.40 -27.73 14.02
N CYS A 18 -8.55 -27.41 12.73
CA CYS A 18 -7.47 -27.11 11.81
C CYS A 18 -7.39 -25.60 11.48
N GLN A 19 -8.12 -24.77 12.22
CA GLN A 19 -8.03 -23.30 12.13
C GLN A 19 -6.81 -22.79 12.90
N VAL A 20 -6.28 -21.63 12.50
CA VAL A 20 -5.10 -21.03 13.13
C VAL A 20 -5.27 -20.75 14.63
N THR A 21 -6.48 -20.42 15.07
CA THR A 21 -6.83 -20.16 16.48
C THR A 21 -6.81 -21.42 17.34
N CYS A 22 -6.74 -22.61 16.76
CA CYS A 22 -6.67 -23.86 17.53
C CYS A 22 -5.46 -23.91 18.45
N GLN A 23 -4.35 -23.26 18.06
CA GLN A 23 -3.09 -23.32 18.78
C GLN A 23 -3.18 -22.59 20.12
N SER A 24 -3.69 -21.36 20.11
CA SER A 24 -3.88 -20.56 21.32
C SER A 24 -4.97 -21.11 22.23
N LEU A 25 -5.99 -21.75 21.65
CA LEU A 25 -7.09 -22.39 22.38
C LEU A 25 -6.77 -23.81 22.87
N GLY A 26 -5.65 -24.42 22.44
CA GLY A 26 -5.28 -25.77 22.84
C GLY A 26 -6.19 -26.89 22.31
N ILE A 27 -6.87 -26.66 21.17
CA ILE A 27 -7.86 -27.57 20.57
C ILE A 27 -7.47 -28.08 19.17
N CYS A 28 -6.20 -27.95 18.79
CA CYS A 28 -5.72 -28.40 17.49
C CYS A 28 -5.88 -29.91 17.30
N CYS A 29 -6.12 -30.33 16.07
CA CYS A 29 -5.97 -31.74 15.71
C CYS A 29 -4.52 -32.19 15.94
N PRO A 30 -4.28 -33.47 16.28
CA PRO A 30 -2.94 -33.96 16.61
C PRO A 30 -1.90 -33.74 15.51
N ASP A 31 -2.33 -33.71 14.24
CA ASP A 31 -1.51 -33.57 13.04
C ASP A 31 -1.53 -32.15 12.45
N TYR A 32 -2.06 -31.15 13.16
CA TYR A 32 -2.19 -29.78 12.65
C TYR A 32 -0.86 -29.19 12.17
N LYS A 33 0.19 -29.26 13.01
CA LYS A 33 1.51 -28.72 12.65
C LYS A 33 2.21 -29.52 11.55
N GLU A 34 1.80 -30.77 11.33
CA GLU A 34 2.36 -31.62 10.29
C GLU A 34 1.83 -31.21 8.91
N PHE A 35 0.51 -30.99 8.79
CA PHE A 35 -0.15 -30.71 7.51
C PHE A 35 -0.37 -29.22 7.20
N CYS A 36 -0.53 -28.38 8.22
CA CYS A 36 -0.72 -26.93 8.06
C CYS A 36 0.62 -26.23 8.29
N LEU A 37 1.34 -26.03 7.19
CA LEU A 37 2.75 -25.67 7.19
C LEU A 37 2.97 -24.23 7.67
N GLN A 38 3.94 -24.09 8.56
CA GLN A 38 4.62 -22.82 8.84
C GLN A 38 5.92 -22.80 8.04
N ILE A 39 6.34 -21.61 7.59
CA ILE A 39 7.51 -21.46 6.74
C ILE A 39 8.36 -20.27 7.15
N SER A 40 9.66 -20.36 6.89
CA SER A 40 10.60 -19.26 7.08
C SER A 40 11.69 -19.27 5.99
N PRO A 41 11.96 -18.13 5.32
CA PRO A 41 11.15 -16.91 5.34
C PRO A 41 9.74 -17.17 4.79
N TYR A 42 8.76 -16.31 5.13
CA TYR A 42 7.36 -16.46 4.69
C TYR A 42 7.04 -15.68 3.40
N SER A 43 7.97 -14.87 2.93
CA SER A 43 7.81 -14.00 1.78
C SER A 43 9.04 -13.98 0.87
N GLY A 44 8.85 -13.49 -0.35
CA GLY A 44 9.93 -13.19 -1.27
C GLY A 44 9.42 -12.61 -2.58
N SER A 45 10.35 -12.24 -3.46
CA SER A 45 10.02 -11.59 -4.72
C SER A 45 9.16 -12.50 -5.60
N LEU A 46 8.19 -11.89 -6.29
CA LEU A 46 7.43 -12.53 -7.36
C LEU A 46 8.32 -13.07 -8.50
N MET A 47 9.59 -12.65 -8.60
CA MET A 47 10.54 -13.22 -9.56
C MET A 47 10.99 -14.65 -9.23
N GLY A 48 10.66 -15.14 -8.02
CA GLY A 48 11.02 -16.48 -7.60
C GLY A 48 12.49 -16.64 -7.22
N GLY A 49 12.87 -17.89 -6.93
CA GLY A 49 14.24 -18.26 -6.59
C GLY A 49 14.57 -18.18 -5.10
N LYS A 50 13.59 -17.88 -4.24
CA LYS A 50 13.78 -17.87 -2.79
C LYS A 50 13.65 -19.28 -2.25
N ASP A 51 14.72 -19.80 -1.65
CA ASP A 51 14.68 -21.01 -0.86
C ASP A 51 14.04 -20.71 0.50
N PHE A 52 13.02 -21.48 0.89
CA PHE A 52 12.37 -21.36 2.18
C PHE A 52 12.17 -22.71 2.86
N LEU A 53 12.30 -22.69 4.17
CA LEU A 53 12.20 -23.83 5.07
C LEU A 53 10.75 -24.10 5.44
N ILE A 54 10.36 -25.37 5.44
CA ILE A 54 9.12 -25.87 6.05
C ILE A 54 9.41 -26.17 7.52
N GLU A 55 8.77 -25.42 8.40
CA GLU A 55 8.92 -25.57 9.83
C GLU A 55 8.02 -26.67 10.39
N ASN A 56 8.47 -27.32 11.46
CA ASN A 56 7.71 -28.29 12.25
C ASN A 56 7.29 -29.61 11.55
N THR A 57 7.63 -29.80 10.27
CA THR A 57 7.40 -31.06 9.54
C THR A 57 8.73 -31.72 9.19
N VAL A 58 8.84 -33.03 9.46
CA VAL A 58 10.04 -33.82 9.17
C VAL A 58 9.76 -34.73 7.98
N PHE A 59 10.60 -34.62 6.96
CA PHE A 59 10.60 -35.43 5.75
C PHE A 59 11.76 -36.42 5.79
N HIS A 60 11.63 -37.53 5.05
CA HIS A 60 12.76 -38.44 4.92
C HIS A 60 13.82 -37.78 4.01
N PRO A 61 15.13 -37.88 4.31
CA PRO A 61 16.18 -37.26 3.47
C PRO A 61 16.20 -37.74 2.01
N SER A 62 15.60 -38.91 1.74
CA SER A 62 15.43 -39.44 0.37
C SER A 62 14.08 -39.08 -0.27
N SER A 63 13.23 -38.30 0.39
CA SER A 63 11.96 -37.85 -0.16
C SER A 63 12.20 -36.90 -1.33
N MET A 64 11.47 -37.12 -2.41
CA MET A 64 11.46 -36.19 -3.54
C MET A 64 10.35 -35.18 -3.32
N LEU A 65 10.72 -33.99 -2.85
CA LEU A 65 9.74 -32.95 -2.58
C LEU A 65 9.37 -32.19 -3.86
N THR A 66 8.08 -32.03 -4.11
CA THR A 66 7.54 -31.17 -5.17
C THR A 66 6.62 -30.13 -4.53
N CYS A 67 6.86 -28.85 -4.79
CA CYS A 67 6.09 -27.76 -4.22
C CYS A 67 5.24 -27.11 -5.31
N ARG A 68 3.92 -27.11 -5.12
CA ARG A 68 2.93 -26.68 -6.12
C ARG A 68 2.18 -25.44 -5.64
N PHE A 69 2.37 -24.33 -6.35
CA PHE A 69 1.76 -23.04 -6.07
C PHE A 69 0.54 -22.85 -6.97
N LYS A 70 -0.54 -22.28 -6.41
CA LYS A 70 -1.79 -22.01 -7.13
C LYS A 70 -2.34 -23.25 -7.87
N GLN A 71 -2.05 -24.44 -7.34
CA GLN A 71 -2.43 -25.74 -7.91
C GLN A 71 -1.86 -26.06 -9.30
N THR A 72 -1.04 -25.19 -9.90
CA THR A 72 -0.59 -25.34 -11.30
C THR A 72 0.91 -25.13 -11.51
N VAL A 73 1.57 -24.35 -10.65
CA VAL A 73 2.99 -24.00 -10.82
C VAL A 73 3.84 -24.87 -9.90
N GLU A 74 4.57 -25.82 -10.48
CA GLU A 74 5.42 -26.74 -9.74
C GLU A 74 6.88 -26.29 -9.72
N THR A 75 7.51 -26.52 -8.57
CA THR A 75 8.93 -26.26 -8.31
C THR A 75 9.54 -27.44 -7.57
N SER A 76 10.86 -27.59 -7.70
CA SER A 76 11.60 -28.58 -6.94
C SER A 76 11.71 -28.17 -5.48
N GLY A 77 11.51 -29.14 -4.57
CA GLY A 77 11.92 -29.06 -3.18
C GLY A 77 12.95 -30.15 -2.85
N TYR A 78 13.50 -30.09 -1.64
CA TYR A 78 14.41 -31.12 -1.12
C TYR A 78 14.31 -31.22 0.40
N ALA A 79 14.70 -32.36 0.96
CA ALA A 79 14.89 -32.51 2.40
C ALA A 79 16.39 -32.38 2.73
N ASP A 80 16.73 -31.60 3.75
CA ASP A 80 18.11 -31.47 4.24
C ASP A 80 18.56 -32.71 5.05
N GLU A 81 19.81 -32.70 5.53
CA GLU A 81 20.37 -33.81 6.31
C GLU A 81 19.62 -34.05 7.63
N ASP A 82 18.99 -33.00 8.19
CA ASP A 82 18.16 -33.05 9.39
C ASP A 82 16.71 -33.46 9.09
N GLY A 83 16.38 -33.73 7.82
CA GLY A 83 15.04 -34.08 7.36
C GLY A 83 14.08 -32.88 7.27
N LYS A 84 14.58 -31.65 7.32
CA LYS A 84 13.72 -30.47 7.12
C LYS A 84 13.47 -30.26 5.63
N GLY A 85 12.22 -30.00 5.29
CA GLY A 85 11.81 -29.78 3.91
C GLY A 85 12.07 -28.35 3.47
N HIS A 86 12.55 -28.18 2.24
CA HIS A 86 12.76 -26.90 1.58
C HIS A 86 11.98 -26.85 0.27
N CYS A 87 11.46 -25.67 -0.04
CA CYS A 87 10.85 -25.34 -1.32
C CYS A 87 11.53 -24.11 -1.91
N VAL A 88 11.49 -23.98 -3.24
CA VAL A 88 11.98 -22.81 -3.94
C VAL A 88 10.79 -22.07 -4.54
N SER A 89 10.65 -20.78 -4.25
CA SER A 89 9.56 -19.98 -4.81
C SER A 89 9.64 -19.91 -6.35
N PRO A 90 8.53 -20.06 -7.08
CA PRO A 90 8.51 -19.93 -8.54
C PRO A 90 8.51 -18.46 -8.97
N LEU A 91 8.80 -18.22 -10.24
CA LEU A 91 8.36 -17.00 -10.92
C LEU A 91 6.82 -16.94 -10.93
N LEU A 92 6.28 -15.82 -10.46
CA LEU A 92 4.87 -15.50 -10.34
C LEU A 92 4.61 -14.16 -11.05
N TYR A 93 3.35 -13.96 -11.45
CA TYR A 93 2.89 -12.72 -12.09
C TYR A 93 1.80 -12.03 -11.26
N GLU A 94 1.78 -12.26 -9.95
CA GLU A 94 0.80 -11.71 -9.01
C GLU A 94 1.42 -11.51 -7.63
N THR A 95 0.89 -10.53 -6.90
CA THR A 95 1.25 -10.19 -5.52
C THR A 95 0.21 -10.72 -4.53
N GLY A 96 0.60 -10.82 -3.26
CA GLY A 96 -0.27 -11.27 -2.16
C GLY A 96 -0.04 -12.71 -1.72
N PHE A 97 -0.89 -13.23 -0.84
CA PHE A 97 -0.78 -14.58 -0.31
C PHE A 97 -1.19 -15.63 -1.36
N ILE A 98 -0.22 -16.44 -1.79
CA ILE A 98 -0.38 -17.53 -2.75
C ILE A 98 -0.45 -18.85 -1.98
N PRO A 99 -1.54 -19.63 -2.12
CA PRO A 99 -1.59 -20.96 -1.54
C PRO A 99 -0.58 -21.88 -2.25
N PHE A 100 0.12 -22.70 -1.46
CA PHE A 100 1.00 -23.73 -1.97
C PHE A 100 0.77 -25.05 -1.24
N GLU A 101 1.10 -26.13 -1.92
CA GLU A 101 1.00 -27.49 -1.41
C GLU A 101 2.33 -28.21 -1.62
N VAL A 102 2.62 -29.19 -0.77
CA VAL A 102 3.87 -29.98 -0.86
C VAL A 102 3.52 -31.44 -1.04
N SER A 103 4.26 -32.09 -1.93
CA SER A 103 4.27 -33.53 -2.15
C SER A 103 5.59 -34.10 -1.64
N ALA A 104 5.56 -35.26 -0.99
CA ALA A 104 6.75 -36.01 -0.58
C ALA A 104 6.98 -37.29 -1.41
N ASP A 105 6.12 -37.54 -2.40
CA ASP A 105 6.08 -38.74 -3.24
C ASP A 105 6.32 -38.43 -4.73
N GLY A 106 7.03 -37.33 -5.02
CA GLY A 106 7.38 -36.92 -6.37
C GLY A 106 6.20 -36.33 -7.18
N GLY A 107 5.22 -35.73 -6.50
CA GLY A 107 4.08 -35.05 -7.12
C GLY A 107 2.81 -35.90 -7.27
N LEU A 108 2.73 -37.09 -6.68
CA LEU A 108 1.54 -37.95 -6.78
C LEU A 108 0.43 -37.49 -5.84
N THR A 109 0.79 -37.09 -4.61
CA THR A 109 -0.13 -36.57 -3.61
C THR A 109 0.38 -35.27 -2.99
N PHE A 110 -0.54 -34.38 -2.62
CA PHE A 110 -0.26 -33.08 -2.02
C PHE A 110 -1.03 -32.92 -0.69
N PRO A 111 -0.61 -33.60 0.38
CA PRO A 111 -1.35 -33.59 1.64
C PRO A 111 -1.02 -32.37 2.53
N TYR A 112 0.14 -31.74 2.31
CA TYR A 112 0.63 -30.60 3.08
C TYR A 112 0.23 -29.27 2.43
N SER A 113 -0.20 -28.29 3.21
CA SER A 113 -0.67 -27.00 2.69
C SER A 113 -0.11 -25.82 3.49
N GLY A 114 0.26 -24.75 2.79
CA GLY A 114 0.74 -23.50 3.37
C GLY A 114 0.39 -22.29 2.51
N THR A 115 0.87 -21.12 2.93
CA THR A 115 0.73 -19.88 2.16
C THR A 115 2.07 -19.16 2.03
N TRP A 116 2.35 -18.65 0.84
CA TRP A 116 3.55 -17.91 0.48
C TRP A 116 3.17 -16.47 0.15
N LEU A 117 3.84 -15.48 0.75
CA LEU A 117 3.60 -14.08 0.38
C LEU A 117 4.45 -13.71 -0.84
N SER A 118 3.80 -13.57 -2.00
CA SER A 118 4.43 -13.06 -3.23
C SER A 118 4.51 -11.53 -3.19
N VAL A 119 5.72 -11.00 -3.26
CA VAL A 119 6.00 -9.57 -3.04
C VAL A 119 6.44 -8.91 -4.34
N HIS A 120 5.97 -7.68 -4.56
CA HIS A 120 6.45 -6.83 -5.63
C HIS A 120 7.99 -6.76 -5.59
N HIS A 121 8.67 -7.05 -6.71
CA HIS A 121 10.12 -7.21 -6.76
C HIS A 121 10.88 -5.94 -6.32
N SER A 122 10.34 -4.74 -6.54
CA SER A 122 10.94 -3.50 -6.01
C SER A 122 10.80 -3.33 -4.50
N LYS A 123 9.98 -4.13 -3.80
CA LYS A 123 9.65 -3.98 -2.37
C LYS A 123 10.30 -5.00 -1.44
N VAL A 124 10.96 -6.03 -1.97
CA VAL A 124 11.78 -6.92 -1.14
C VAL A 124 13.04 -6.21 -0.63
N SER A 125 13.64 -6.72 0.44
CA SER A 125 14.83 -6.12 1.04
C SER A 125 16.02 -6.13 0.08
N ASP A 126 16.93 -5.15 0.21
CA ASP A 126 18.12 -5.06 -0.63
C ASP A 126 19.04 -6.29 -0.50
N GLY A 127 19.01 -6.98 0.65
CA GLY A 127 19.75 -8.22 0.86
C GLY A 127 19.28 -9.40 0.01
N GLU A 128 18.06 -9.32 -0.56
CA GLU A 128 17.49 -10.34 -1.46
C GLU A 128 17.72 -10.04 -2.94
N LYS A 129 18.28 -8.87 -3.26
CA LYS A 129 18.51 -8.41 -4.62
C LYS A 129 20.00 -8.39 -4.93
N CYS A 130 20.34 -8.41 -6.22
CA CYS A 130 21.63 -7.94 -6.66
C CYS A 130 21.54 -6.48 -7.11
N THR A 131 22.62 -5.73 -6.92
CA THR A 131 22.66 -4.29 -7.12
C THR A 131 23.47 -3.95 -8.36
N LEU A 132 22.85 -3.18 -9.26
CA LEU A 132 23.52 -2.54 -10.39
C LEU A 132 24.30 -1.33 -9.86
N VAL A 133 25.63 -1.43 -9.81
CA VAL A 133 26.48 -0.31 -9.36
C VAL A 133 26.36 0.81 -10.40
N ASN A 134 25.92 1.99 -9.96
CA ASN A 134 25.59 3.13 -10.82
C ASN A 134 24.55 2.75 -11.90
N ALA A 135 23.32 2.44 -11.47
CA ALA A 135 22.23 2.04 -12.37
C ALA A 135 21.98 3.01 -13.53
N THR A 136 22.24 4.32 -13.37
CA THR A 136 22.19 5.29 -14.47
C THR A 136 23.19 4.93 -15.57
N LYS A 137 24.42 4.55 -15.22
CA LYS A 137 25.41 4.11 -16.22
C LYS A 137 24.93 2.90 -17.02
N TRP A 138 24.27 1.93 -16.37
CA TRP A 138 23.69 0.76 -17.04
C TRP A 138 22.61 1.17 -18.07
N GLN A 139 21.72 2.07 -17.65
CA GLN A 139 20.57 2.53 -18.44
C GLN A 139 20.93 3.56 -19.51
N TYR A 140 22.13 4.14 -19.49
CA TYR A 140 22.60 5.08 -20.52
C TYR A 140 23.80 4.56 -21.30
N TYR A 141 24.22 3.31 -21.07
CA TYR A 141 25.43 2.77 -21.66
C TYR A 141 25.37 2.82 -23.21
N GLY A 142 26.35 3.46 -23.85
CA GLY A 142 26.37 3.68 -25.31
C GLY A 142 25.86 5.04 -25.76
N THR A 143 25.18 5.78 -24.89
CA THR A 143 24.90 7.20 -25.14
C THR A 143 26.19 8.03 -25.00
N PRO A 144 26.23 9.26 -25.54
CA PRO A 144 27.42 10.11 -25.44
C PRO A 144 27.95 10.22 -24.01
N ASN A 145 29.26 9.99 -23.83
CA ASN A 145 29.97 10.04 -22.55
C ASN A 145 29.63 8.92 -21.53
N THR A 146 28.95 7.85 -21.95
CA THR A 146 28.61 6.72 -21.07
C THR A 146 29.18 5.40 -21.59
N ASP A 147 30.39 5.05 -21.12
CA ASP A 147 31.13 3.84 -21.53
C ASP A 147 31.93 3.19 -20.37
N GLY A 148 32.68 2.12 -20.67
CA GLY A 148 33.57 1.44 -19.73
C GLY A 148 32.94 0.27 -18.97
N ASN A 149 33.47 -0.05 -17.80
CA ASN A 149 32.99 -1.22 -17.03
C ASN A 149 31.61 -0.97 -16.41
N LEU A 150 30.76 -1.99 -16.46
CA LEU A 150 29.57 -2.13 -15.63
C LEU A 150 29.84 -3.15 -14.54
N THR A 151 29.33 -2.90 -13.34
CA THR A 151 29.58 -3.70 -12.14
C THR A 151 28.28 -4.09 -11.47
N LEU A 152 28.11 -5.39 -11.22
CA LEU A 152 27.01 -5.99 -10.49
C LEU A 152 27.53 -6.53 -9.16
N THR A 153 26.78 -6.32 -8.07
CA THR A 153 27.15 -6.81 -6.73
C THR A 153 26.00 -7.57 -6.08
N TRP A 154 26.29 -8.54 -5.21
CA TRP A 154 25.29 -9.31 -4.48
C TRP A 154 25.86 -9.89 -3.19
N THR A 155 24.98 -10.27 -2.28
CA THR A 155 25.34 -10.98 -1.05
C THR A 155 25.70 -12.43 -1.38
N GLN A 156 26.95 -12.84 -1.14
CA GLN A 156 27.41 -14.21 -1.46
C GLN A 156 26.57 -15.29 -0.79
N GLN A 157 26.16 -15.05 0.46
CA GLN A 157 25.37 -15.98 1.27
C GLN A 157 23.94 -16.18 0.76
N ALA A 158 23.45 -15.30 -0.12
CA ALA A 158 22.13 -15.46 -0.72
C ALA A 158 22.05 -16.68 -1.67
N LEU A 159 23.20 -17.22 -2.10
CA LEU A 159 23.30 -18.42 -2.92
C LEU A 159 24.36 -19.37 -2.35
N ALA A 160 23.94 -20.57 -1.94
CA ALA A 160 24.84 -21.63 -1.48
C ALA A 160 25.58 -22.30 -2.65
N ALA A 161 26.45 -21.55 -3.35
CA ALA A 161 27.18 -22.02 -4.52
C ALA A 161 28.62 -21.51 -4.53
N SER A 162 29.56 -22.34 -4.99
CA SER A 162 30.97 -21.97 -5.20
C SER A 162 31.20 -21.25 -6.53
N GLN A 163 30.41 -21.60 -7.54
CA GLN A 163 30.40 -20.97 -8.86
C GLN A 163 28.98 -20.56 -9.24
N VAL A 164 28.86 -19.39 -9.86
CA VAL A 164 27.59 -18.83 -10.30
C VAL A 164 27.61 -18.52 -11.79
N ASP A 165 26.41 -18.53 -12.37
CA ASP A 165 26.13 -17.98 -13.69
C ASP A 165 25.34 -16.68 -13.53
N ILE A 166 25.57 -15.74 -14.44
CA ILE A 166 24.79 -14.50 -14.57
C ILE A 166 24.00 -14.58 -15.87
N GLU A 167 22.69 -14.64 -15.77
CA GLU A 167 21.76 -14.71 -16.91
C GLU A 167 21.09 -13.36 -17.17
N VAL A 168 20.75 -13.13 -18.44
CA VAL A 168 19.97 -11.99 -18.90
C VAL A 168 18.56 -12.45 -19.23
N TRP A 169 17.58 -11.80 -18.63
CA TRP A 169 16.16 -12.07 -18.82
C TRP A 169 15.47 -10.83 -19.38
N GLY A 170 14.61 -11.02 -20.37
CA GLY A 170 13.79 -9.97 -20.96
C GLY A 170 12.31 -10.20 -20.69
N TYR A 171 11.54 -9.11 -20.62
CA TYR A 171 10.09 -9.17 -20.42
C TYR A 171 9.34 -8.68 -21.66
N GLN A 172 8.23 -9.34 -21.98
CA GLN A 172 7.33 -8.92 -23.06
C GLN A 172 5.87 -9.23 -22.72
N GLU A 173 4.97 -8.45 -23.32
CA GLU A 173 3.54 -8.74 -23.37
C GLU A 173 3.12 -8.89 -24.84
N THR A 174 2.46 -10.00 -25.16
CA THR A 174 2.04 -10.35 -26.53
C THR A 174 0.55 -10.57 -26.61
N GLY A 175 0.00 -10.55 -27.83
CA GLY A 175 -1.45 -10.60 -28.07
C GLY A 175 -2.10 -9.23 -28.08
N GLU A 176 -3.42 -9.19 -28.12
CA GLU A 176 -4.19 -7.95 -28.08
C GLU A 176 -4.36 -7.51 -26.61
N SER A 177 -3.94 -6.27 -26.28
CA SER A 177 -4.08 -5.73 -24.92
C SER A 177 -5.53 -5.79 -24.44
N TYR A 178 -5.74 -6.08 -23.15
CA TYR A 178 -7.07 -6.27 -22.55
C TYR A 178 -7.88 -7.47 -23.10
N SER A 179 -7.27 -8.36 -23.91
CA SER A 179 -7.91 -9.59 -24.40
C SER A 179 -7.53 -10.82 -23.58
N GLU A 180 -8.37 -11.85 -23.62
CA GLU A 180 -8.07 -13.17 -23.01
C GLU A 180 -6.88 -13.89 -23.69
N ASN A 181 -6.51 -13.49 -24.90
CA ASN A 181 -5.39 -14.07 -25.64
C ASN A 181 -4.06 -13.36 -25.35
N SER A 182 -4.07 -12.35 -24.48
CA SER A 182 -2.84 -11.67 -24.07
C SER A 182 -2.01 -12.54 -23.14
N LEU A 183 -0.69 -12.49 -23.32
CA LEU A 183 0.26 -13.27 -22.54
C LEU A 183 1.39 -12.36 -22.06
N ALA A 184 1.70 -12.45 -20.78
CA ALA A 184 2.88 -11.87 -20.17
C ALA A 184 3.95 -12.96 -20.00
N GLU A 185 5.18 -12.67 -20.40
CA GLU A 185 6.27 -13.65 -20.37
C GLU A 185 7.61 -13.00 -20.03
N TRP A 186 8.26 -13.55 -19.01
CA TRP A 186 9.70 -13.45 -18.81
C TRP A 186 10.41 -14.53 -19.59
N LYS A 187 11.38 -14.11 -20.40
CA LYS A 187 12.14 -15.00 -21.28
C LYS A 187 13.63 -14.94 -20.95
N TYR A 188 14.20 -16.12 -20.73
CA TYR A 188 15.65 -16.29 -20.72
C TYR A 188 16.21 -15.93 -22.10
N LEU A 189 17.16 -15.00 -22.15
CA LEU A 189 17.80 -14.58 -23.40
C LEU A 189 19.11 -15.35 -23.60
N TYR A 190 20.08 -15.13 -22.71
CA TYR A 190 21.39 -15.79 -22.74
C TYR A 190 22.09 -15.68 -21.38
N THR A 191 23.18 -16.42 -21.22
CA THR A 191 24.06 -16.32 -20.04
C THR A 191 25.21 -15.38 -20.34
N LEU A 192 25.28 -14.27 -19.59
CA LEU A 192 26.32 -13.25 -19.69
C LEU A 192 27.69 -13.75 -19.20
N ALA A 193 27.70 -14.51 -18.11
CA ALA A 193 28.91 -15.09 -17.53
C ALA A 193 28.63 -16.48 -16.95
N ARG A 194 29.53 -17.44 -17.20
CA ARG A 194 29.39 -18.84 -16.76
C ARG A 194 30.50 -19.27 -15.82
N GLY A 195 30.14 -20.03 -14.79
CA GLY A 195 31.08 -20.69 -13.90
C GLY A 195 32.01 -19.72 -13.18
N ILE A 196 31.59 -18.48 -12.95
CA ILE A 196 32.43 -17.49 -12.27
C ILE A 196 32.45 -17.78 -10.77
N PRO A 197 33.56 -17.52 -10.06
CA PRO A 197 33.60 -17.67 -8.61
C PRO A 197 32.53 -16.80 -7.93
N ASN A 198 31.81 -17.34 -6.94
CA ASN A 198 30.85 -16.59 -6.14
C ASN A 198 31.57 -15.59 -5.21
N SER A 199 32.06 -14.50 -5.78
CA SER A 199 32.84 -13.46 -5.09
C SER A 199 31.98 -12.28 -4.62
N GLY A 200 30.69 -12.26 -4.97
CA GLY A 200 29.76 -11.17 -4.62
C GLY A 200 29.85 -9.95 -5.54
N GLU A 201 30.71 -10.00 -6.57
CA GLU A 201 30.87 -8.93 -7.54
C GLU A 201 31.22 -9.50 -8.92
N PHE A 202 30.72 -8.85 -9.97
CA PHE A 202 31.09 -9.13 -11.35
C PHE A 202 31.18 -7.83 -12.15
N SER A 203 32.29 -7.66 -12.88
CA SER A 203 32.50 -6.50 -13.74
C SER A 203 32.84 -6.93 -15.16
N PHE A 204 32.29 -6.23 -16.15
CA PHE A 204 32.53 -6.50 -17.57
C PHE A 204 32.40 -5.23 -18.41
N ILE A 205 32.93 -5.27 -19.63
CA ILE A 205 32.68 -4.26 -20.66
C ILE A 205 31.55 -4.79 -21.54
N PRO A 206 30.39 -4.11 -21.59
CA PRO A 206 29.29 -4.54 -22.42
C PRO A 206 29.62 -4.57 -23.91
N VAL A 207 29.12 -5.61 -24.57
CA VAL A 207 29.05 -5.73 -26.03
C VAL A 207 27.57 -5.86 -26.43
N PRO A 208 27.15 -5.30 -27.58
CA PRO A 208 25.80 -5.51 -28.11
C PRO A 208 25.45 -7.01 -28.16
N ALA A 209 24.21 -7.35 -27.81
CA ALA A 209 23.76 -8.73 -27.89
C ALA A 209 23.62 -9.20 -29.35
N GLU A 210 23.72 -10.51 -29.55
CA GLU A 210 23.66 -11.09 -30.90
C GLU A 210 22.23 -11.31 -31.39
N GLY A 211 22.01 -11.04 -32.68
CA GLY A 211 20.78 -11.42 -33.39
C GLY A 211 19.52 -10.79 -32.79
N ALA A 212 18.49 -11.62 -32.60
CA ALA A 212 17.19 -11.17 -32.11
C ALA A 212 17.16 -10.81 -30.61
N TYR A 213 18.25 -11.06 -29.87
CA TYR A 213 18.30 -10.68 -28.46
C TYR A 213 18.48 -9.18 -28.30
N SER A 214 19.22 -8.50 -29.19
CA SER A 214 19.51 -7.06 -29.06
C SER A 214 18.29 -6.14 -29.19
N THR A 215 17.10 -6.68 -29.42
CA THR A 215 15.84 -5.94 -29.53
C THR A 215 15.03 -5.92 -28.22
N TRP A 216 15.55 -6.51 -27.13
CA TRP A 216 14.90 -6.51 -25.83
C TRP A 216 15.29 -5.26 -25.07
N ASP A 217 14.33 -4.35 -24.92
CA ASP A 217 14.61 -2.98 -24.50
C ASP A 217 14.74 -2.83 -22.97
N PHE A 218 14.17 -3.75 -22.19
CA PHE A 218 14.32 -3.80 -20.73
C PHE A 218 14.25 -5.23 -20.20
N GLY A 219 14.75 -5.42 -18.98
CA GLY A 219 14.83 -6.73 -18.37
C GLY A 219 15.56 -6.73 -17.03
N MET A 220 15.96 -7.92 -16.59
CA MET A 220 16.62 -8.17 -15.31
C MET A 220 17.80 -9.11 -15.49
N LEU A 221 18.75 -9.03 -14.56
CA LEU A 221 19.83 -10.00 -14.41
C LEU A 221 19.47 -11.00 -13.31
N ARG A 222 19.77 -12.28 -13.56
CA ARG A 222 19.60 -13.35 -12.58
C ARG A 222 20.94 -14.01 -12.27
N ILE A 223 21.23 -14.19 -10.99
CA ILE A 223 22.39 -14.92 -10.51
C ILE A 223 21.91 -16.27 -9.98
N LYS A 224 22.49 -17.37 -10.47
CA LYS A 224 22.17 -18.74 -10.03
C LYS A 224 23.43 -19.58 -9.86
N SER A 225 23.32 -20.72 -9.17
CA SER A 225 24.40 -21.72 -9.18
C SER A 225 24.63 -22.27 -10.60
N SER A 226 25.91 -22.41 -10.99
CA SER A 226 26.30 -23.02 -12.27
C SER A 226 25.96 -24.52 -12.39
N SER A 227 25.52 -25.16 -11.29
CA SER A 227 25.07 -26.55 -11.29
C SER A 227 23.72 -26.76 -11.98
N TYR A 228 22.90 -25.70 -12.11
CA TYR A 228 21.58 -25.77 -12.71
C TYR A 228 21.61 -25.42 -14.19
N LEU A 229 20.68 -26.00 -14.95
CA LEU A 229 20.46 -25.64 -16.34
C LEU A 229 19.86 -24.23 -16.45
N ASP A 230 20.11 -23.60 -17.60
CA ASP A 230 19.63 -22.24 -17.87
C ASP A 230 18.10 -22.20 -17.97
N GLY A 231 17.51 -21.07 -17.59
CA GLY A 231 16.08 -20.83 -17.78
C GLY A 231 15.13 -21.56 -16.82
N GLN A 232 15.63 -22.39 -15.90
CA GLN A 232 14.80 -23.12 -14.93
C GLN A 232 14.41 -22.27 -13.71
N ASN A 233 13.31 -22.61 -13.03
CA ASN A 233 12.94 -22.06 -11.71
C ASN A 233 13.84 -22.68 -10.65
N VAL A 234 14.88 -21.95 -10.23
CA VAL A 234 15.93 -22.43 -9.33
C VAL A 234 16.30 -21.36 -8.30
N PRO A 235 16.96 -21.72 -7.19
CA PRO A 235 17.47 -20.75 -6.23
C PRO A 235 18.29 -19.67 -6.94
N SER A 236 17.86 -18.42 -6.81
CA SER A 236 18.42 -17.31 -7.57
C SER A 236 18.21 -15.96 -6.89
N VAL A 237 19.09 -15.01 -7.26
CA VAL A 237 19.02 -13.60 -6.86
C VAL A 237 18.85 -12.75 -8.11
N TRP A 238 17.96 -11.78 -8.04
CA TRP A 238 17.60 -10.94 -9.19
C TRP A 238 18.02 -9.49 -8.99
N SER A 239 18.37 -8.82 -10.09
CA SER A 239 18.56 -7.37 -10.09
C SER A 239 17.20 -6.67 -10.08
N SER A 240 17.16 -5.37 -9.83
CA SER A 240 16.01 -4.58 -10.30
C SER A 240 15.93 -4.63 -11.83
N GLU A 241 14.71 -4.53 -12.32
CA GLU A 241 14.39 -4.25 -13.70
C GLU A 241 15.00 -2.91 -14.12
N HIS A 242 15.50 -2.86 -15.35
CA HIS A 242 16.15 -1.67 -15.88
C HIS A 242 16.12 -1.68 -17.41
N ALA A 243 16.25 -0.48 -17.99
CA ALA A 243 16.47 -0.33 -19.42
C ALA A 243 17.78 -0.99 -19.84
N LEU A 244 17.74 -1.85 -20.85
CA LEU A 244 18.86 -2.69 -21.31
C LEU A 244 19.74 -1.97 -22.34
N ALA A 245 19.99 -0.66 -22.19
CA ALA A 245 20.81 0.14 -23.11
C ALA A 245 22.20 -0.48 -23.37
N TRP A 246 22.79 -1.10 -22.34
CA TRP A 246 24.07 -1.79 -22.43
C TRP A 246 24.05 -3.06 -23.29
N HIS A 247 22.88 -3.58 -23.60
CA HIS A 247 22.64 -4.83 -24.32
C HIS A 247 22.11 -4.58 -25.77
N LEU A 248 21.55 -3.40 -26.04
CA LEU A 248 21.02 -3.01 -27.35
C LEU A 248 22.07 -3.08 -28.48
N GLY A 249 21.54 -3.20 -29.71
CA GLY A 249 22.29 -3.41 -30.94
C GLY A 249 23.18 -2.24 -31.36
N GLU A 250 23.98 -2.48 -32.41
CA GLU A 250 24.86 -1.47 -33.02
C GLU A 250 24.10 -0.25 -33.58
N ASP A 251 22.84 -0.43 -33.98
CA ASP A 251 21.96 0.68 -34.39
C ASP A 251 21.75 1.69 -33.26
N PHE A 252 21.48 1.22 -32.03
CA PHE A 252 21.44 2.08 -30.85
C PHE A 252 22.82 2.68 -30.53
N ARG A 253 23.92 1.93 -30.67
CA ARG A 253 25.28 2.45 -30.42
C ARG A 253 25.68 3.59 -31.34
N ASN A 254 25.35 3.46 -32.62
CA ASN A 254 25.75 4.40 -33.65
C ASN A 254 24.98 5.73 -33.54
N ASP A 255 23.68 5.67 -33.27
CA ASP A 255 22.84 6.85 -33.08
C ASP A 255 21.70 6.56 -32.07
N PRO A 256 21.98 6.68 -30.76
CA PRO A 256 20.99 6.42 -29.71
C PRO A 256 19.74 7.32 -29.85
N SER A 257 19.93 8.57 -30.28
CA SER A 257 18.87 9.56 -30.40
C SER A 257 17.92 9.24 -31.56
N ALA A 258 18.44 8.87 -32.73
CA ALA A 258 17.61 8.45 -33.85
C ALA A 258 16.87 7.14 -33.55
N TRP A 259 17.54 6.18 -32.91
CA TRP A 259 16.93 4.92 -32.48
C TRP A 259 15.77 5.16 -31.51
N ALA A 260 16.00 5.97 -30.47
CA ALA A 260 14.99 6.29 -29.47
C ALA A 260 13.82 7.09 -30.06
N THR A 261 14.10 8.00 -31.00
CA THR A 261 13.06 8.72 -31.74
C THR A 261 12.15 7.76 -32.51
N ALA A 262 12.72 6.76 -33.21
CA ALA A 262 11.94 5.78 -33.95
C ALA A 262 11.04 4.94 -33.02
N LYS A 263 11.56 4.51 -31.86
CA LYS A 263 10.81 3.78 -30.83
C LYS A 263 9.71 4.64 -30.20
N CYS A 264 9.99 5.90 -29.88
CA CYS A 264 9.00 6.84 -29.35
C CYS A 264 7.83 7.03 -30.33
N MET A 265 8.12 7.25 -31.62
CA MET A 265 7.09 7.37 -32.66
C MET A 265 6.29 6.08 -32.87
N GLU A 266 6.89 4.90 -32.69
CA GLU A 266 6.18 3.64 -32.75
C GLU A 266 5.25 3.45 -31.55
N TRP A 267 5.72 3.76 -30.36
CA TRP A 267 4.92 3.75 -29.13
C TRP A 267 3.73 4.70 -29.22
N ASP A 268 3.95 5.94 -29.68
CA ASP A 268 2.90 6.96 -29.85
C ASP A 268 1.76 6.45 -30.77
N ARG A 269 2.13 5.82 -31.90
CA ARG A 269 1.17 5.17 -32.83
C ARG A 269 0.46 3.95 -32.25
N LYS A 270 1.05 3.25 -31.28
CA LYS A 270 0.40 2.12 -30.59
C LYS A 270 -0.58 2.63 -29.54
N GLU A 271 -0.22 3.68 -28.81
CA GLU A 271 -1.09 4.34 -27.84
C GLU A 271 -2.40 4.82 -28.46
N ASP A 272 -2.37 5.34 -29.70
CA ASP A 272 -3.57 5.74 -30.45
C ASP A 272 -4.59 4.62 -30.70
N LYS A 273 -4.15 3.35 -30.60
CA LYS A 273 -5.01 2.18 -30.80
C LYS A 273 -5.56 1.62 -29.51
N LEU A 274 -5.04 2.07 -28.36
CA LEU A 274 -5.46 1.59 -27.05
C LEU A 274 -6.61 2.46 -26.51
N PRO A 275 -7.46 1.89 -25.64
CA PRO A 275 -8.50 2.68 -25.00
C PRO A 275 -7.90 3.80 -24.15
N ASN A 276 -8.64 4.91 -24.10
CA ASN A 276 -8.36 6.02 -23.19
C ASN A 276 -8.70 5.58 -21.75
N PHE A 277 -7.75 5.76 -20.84
CA PHE A 277 -7.89 5.43 -19.42
C PHE A 277 -7.92 6.66 -18.51
N LEU A 278 -7.65 7.86 -19.05
CA LEU A 278 -7.47 9.09 -18.28
C LEU A 278 -8.76 9.54 -17.56
N GLU A 279 -9.92 9.15 -18.05
CA GLU A 279 -11.21 9.47 -17.41
C GLU A 279 -11.54 8.54 -16.22
N GLU A 280 -10.78 7.45 -16.04
CA GLU A 280 -11.07 6.43 -15.03
C GLU A 280 -10.19 6.56 -13.78
N ILE A 281 -9.00 7.14 -13.93
CA ILE A 281 -8.04 7.30 -12.84
C ILE A 281 -8.50 8.37 -11.85
N ILE A 282 -8.04 8.24 -10.61
CA ILE A 282 -8.29 9.24 -9.58
C ILE A 282 -7.53 10.53 -9.87
N ASP A 283 -8.17 11.68 -9.63
CA ASP A 283 -7.50 12.98 -9.72
C ASP A 283 -6.44 13.13 -8.63
N CYS A 284 -5.34 13.80 -8.97
CA CYS A 284 -4.34 14.18 -7.99
C CYS A 284 -4.88 15.18 -6.96
N PRO A 285 -4.48 15.06 -5.69
CA PRO A 285 -4.72 16.10 -4.69
C PRO A 285 -4.12 17.43 -5.14
N CYS A 286 -4.81 18.54 -4.87
CA CYS A 286 -4.37 19.86 -5.34
C CYS A 286 -3.09 20.35 -4.65
N THR A 287 -2.76 19.83 -3.46
CA THR A 287 -1.58 20.23 -2.69
C THR A 287 -0.85 19.03 -2.10
N LEU A 288 0.45 19.19 -1.84
CA LEU A 288 1.25 18.17 -1.14
C LEU A 288 0.70 17.85 0.26
N ALA A 289 0.11 18.83 0.95
CA ALA A 289 -0.51 18.63 2.26
C ALA A 289 -1.73 17.68 2.17
N GLN A 290 -2.58 17.87 1.15
CA GLN A 290 -3.69 16.96 0.88
C GLN A 290 -3.19 15.57 0.48
N ALA A 291 -2.17 15.48 -0.37
CA ALA A 291 -1.60 14.20 -0.81
C ALA A 291 -1.04 13.35 0.33
N ARG A 292 -0.42 13.97 1.33
CA ARG A 292 0.09 13.28 2.52
C ARG A 292 -1.00 12.99 3.58
N ALA A 293 -2.16 13.63 3.46
CA ALA A 293 -3.29 13.47 4.38
C ALA A 293 -4.32 12.43 3.89
N ASP A 294 -4.44 12.24 2.57
CA ASP A 294 -5.35 11.27 1.95
C ASP A 294 -4.73 9.87 1.85
N THR A 295 -4.42 9.30 3.01
CA THR A 295 -3.74 8.00 3.14
C THR A 295 -4.61 6.82 2.76
N GLY A 296 -5.94 7.02 2.58
CA GLY A 296 -6.86 5.99 2.10
C GLY A 296 -6.77 5.74 0.59
N ARG A 297 -6.31 6.74 -0.19
CA ARG A 297 -6.25 6.67 -1.66
C ARG A 297 -4.84 6.80 -2.23
N PHE A 298 -3.92 7.43 -1.50
CA PHE A 298 -2.56 7.68 -1.96
C PHE A 298 -1.51 7.15 -0.99
N HIS A 299 -0.39 6.68 -1.55
CA HIS A 299 0.80 6.30 -0.81
C HIS A 299 2.05 7.00 -1.37
N THR A 300 3.07 7.19 -0.55
CA THR A 300 4.34 7.79 -0.99
C THR A 300 5.00 6.96 -2.10
N ASP A 301 5.48 7.65 -3.14
CA ASP A 301 6.28 7.05 -4.19
C ASP A 301 7.70 6.78 -3.68
N TYR A 302 8.17 5.54 -3.84
CA TYR A 302 9.46 5.12 -3.30
C TYR A 302 10.66 5.67 -4.07
N GLY A 303 10.48 6.15 -5.30
CA GLY A 303 11.47 6.85 -6.09
C GLY A 303 11.49 8.37 -5.86
N CYS A 304 10.53 8.94 -5.12
CA CYS A 304 10.45 10.37 -4.85
C CYS A 304 9.80 10.65 -3.48
N ASP A 305 10.59 10.43 -2.43
CA ASP A 305 10.18 10.49 -1.02
C ASP A 305 11.01 11.56 -0.28
N ILE A 306 10.34 12.53 0.38
CA ILE A 306 11.02 13.67 1.01
C ILE A 306 11.59 13.29 2.37
N GLU A 307 10.96 12.33 3.05
CA GLU A 307 11.42 11.75 4.29
C GLU A 307 12.71 10.93 4.09
N LYS A 308 13.00 10.49 2.84
CA LYS A 308 14.20 9.71 2.48
C LYS A 308 15.24 10.47 1.64
N GLY A 309 15.09 11.78 1.46
CA GLY A 309 16.11 12.63 0.81
C GLY A 309 15.91 12.91 -0.69
N SER A 310 14.73 12.64 -1.24
CA SER A 310 14.24 13.08 -2.57
C SER A 310 15.21 12.97 -3.74
N VAL A 311 15.29 11.80 -4.41
CA VAL A 311 15.95 11.68 -5.72
C VAL A 311 14.91 11.35 -6.79
N CYS A 312 14.07 12.35 -7.10
CA CYS A 312 12.95 12.27 -8.05
C CYS A 312 13.44 12.22 -9.50
N THR A 313 14.13 11.13 -9.86
CA THR A 313 14.93 10.98 -11.09
C THR A 313 14.12 11.25 -12.36
N TYR A 314 12.87 10.78 -12.41
CA TYR A 314 11.97 10.95 -13.55
C TYR A 314 11.07 12.18 -13.44
N HIS A 315 11.14 12.92 -12.33
CA HIS A 315 10.30 14.10 -12.06
C HIS A 315 11.15 15.31 -11.66
N PRO A 316 11.91 15.90 -12.59
CA PRO A 316 12.71 17.09 -12.30
C PRO A 316 11.85 18.22 -11.75
N GLY A 317 12.29 18.80 -10.62
CA GLY A 317 11.58 19.86 -9.91
C GLY A 317 10.62 19.37 -8.82
N ALA A 318 10.29 18.07 -8.79
CA ALA A 318 9.53 17.49 -7.68
C ALA A 318 10.40 17.30 -6.44
N VAL A 319 9.80 17.46 -5.27
CA VAL A 319 10.40 17.08 -3.98
C VAL A 319 9.73 15.85 -3.37
N HIS A 320 8.49 15.56 -3.78
CA HIS A 320 7.73 14.43 -3.30
C HIS A 320 6.71 14.01 -4.36
N CYS A 321 6.52 12.70 -4.51
CA CYS A 321 5.40 12.16 -5.27
C CYS A 321 4.62 11.16 -4.42
N VAL A 322 3.32 11.06 -4.72
CA VAL A 322 2.46 9.98 -4.24
C VAL A 322 1.89 9.22 -5.42
N ARG A 323 1.53 7.96 -5.19
CA ARG A 323 0.83 7.11 -6.15
C ARG A 323 -0.55 6.77 -5.62
N GLY A 324 -1.52 6.67 -6.51
CA GLY A 324 -2.79 6.01 -6.20
C GLY A 324 -2.52 4.58 -5.75
N ILE A 325 -3.21 4.13 -4.71
CA ILE A 325 -3.07 2.76 -4.18
C ILE A 325 -3.81 1.76 -5.06
N GLN A 326 -4.96 2.18 -5.58
CA GLN A 326 -5.86 1.33 -6.35
C GLN A 326 -5.73 1.63 -7.84
N ALA A 327 -5.59 0.57 -8.62
CA ALA A 327 -5.66 0.65 -10.06
C ALA A 327 -7.09 0.99 -10.51
N SER A 328 -7.21 1.63 -11.68
CA SER A 328 -8.51 1.91 -12.29
C SER A 328 -9.24 0.58 -12.60
N PRO A 329 -10.56 0.49 -12.39
CA PRO A 329 -11.26 -0.81 -12.42
C PRO A 329 -11.20 -1.55 -13.78
N LEU A 330 -11.42 -0.85 -14.88
CA LEU A 330 -11.51 -1.36 -16.24
C LEU A 330 -10.14 -1.49 -16.90
N TYR A 331 -9.28 -0.48 -16.77
CA TYR A 331 -8.01 -0.43 -17.48
C TYR A 331 -6.78 -0.75 -16.62
N ALA A 332 -6.94 -0.90 -15.30
CA ALA A 332 -5.85 -1.11 -14.35
C ALA A 332 -4.74 -0.04 -14.45
N ALA A 333 -5.14 1.18 -14.76
CA ALA A 333 -4.25 2.32 -14.83
C ALA A 333 -3.94 2.87 -13.44
N GLY A 334 -2.79 3.53 -13.30
CA GLY A 334 -2.38 4.22 -12.09
C GLY A 334 -2.32 5.73 -12.26
N GLN A 335 -2.17 6.41 -11.13
CA GLN A 335 -1.93 7.85 -11.09
C GLN A 335 -0.72 8.11 -10.19
N GLN A 336 0.25 8.88 -10.69
CA GLN A 336 1.35 9.43 -9.92
C GLN A 336 1.20 10.95 -9.85
N CYS A 337 1.32 11.50 -8.64
CA CYS A 337 1.10 12.91 -8.34
C CYS A 337 2.36 13.48 -7.71
N CYS A 338 2.99 14.43 -8.39
CA CYS A 338 4.27 14.99 -8.00
C CYS A 338 4.13 16.47 -7.67
N TYR A 339 4.81 16.89 -6.60
CA TYR A 339 4.70 18.22 -6.04
C TYR A 339 6.07 18.87 -5.92
N ASP A 340 6.12 20.17 -6.19
CA ASP A 340 7.32 20.97 -5.99
C ASP A 340 7.52 21.36 -4.51
N ALA A 341 8.62 22.06 -4.22
CA ALA A 341 8.95 22.52 -2.87
C ALA A 341 7.93 23.50 -2.25
N SER A 342 7.07 24.13 -3.07
CA SER A 342 5.97 24.98 -2.59
C SER A 342 4.72 24.18 -2.22
N GLY A 343 4.69 22.88 -2.55
CA GLY A 343 3.54 22.00 -2.39
C GLY A 343 2.53 22.09 -3.54
N THR A 344 2.90 22.73 -4.66
CA THR A 344 2.06 22.85 -5.85
C THR A 344 2.24 21.61 -6.73
N GLN A 345 1.13 21.09 -7.26
CA GLN A 345 1.16 19.98 -8.20
C GLN A 345 1.90 20.38 -9.49
N ILE A 346 2.85 19.57 -9.93
CA ILE A 346 3.55 19.78 -11.20
C ILE A 346 2.72 19.11 -12.30
N LEU A 347 2.35 19.86 -13.35
CA LEU A 347 1.58 19.34 -14.48
C LEU A 347 2.48 19.04 -15.67
N THR A 348 2.16 17.98 -16.43
CA THR A 348 2.91 17.55 -17.62
C THR A 348 2.89 18.58 -18.75
N TYR A 349 1.92 19.48 -18.74
CA TYR A 349 1.86 20.62 -19.67
C TYR A 349 2.87 21.73 -19.36
N ASP A 350 3.36 21.83 -18.11
CA ASP A 350 4.29 22.89 -17.69
C ASP A 350 5.73 22.39 -17.53
N SER A 351 5.91 21.10 -17.27
CA SER A 351 7.21 20.52 -16.97
C SER A 351 7.28 19.05 -17.41
N THR A 352 8.46 18.64 -17.86
CA THR A 352 8.78 17.23 -18.09
C THR A 352 8.81 16.39 -16.80
N GLY A 353 8.81 17.04 -15.63
CA GLY A 353 8.66 16.39 -14.32
C GLY A 353 7.23 16.38 -13.78
N GLY A 354 6.24 16.52 -14.65
CA GLY A 354 4.83 16.53 -14.26
C GLY A 354 4.34 15.24 -13.59
N SER A 355 3.17 15.37 -12.96
CA SER A 355 2.37 14.28 -12.40
C SER A 355 1.82 13.41 -13.53
N THR A 356 2.26 12.18 -13.66
CA THR A 356 1.89 11.32 -14.78
C THR A 356 0.86 10.26 -14.37
N PRO A 357 -0.22 10.10 -15.15
CA PRO A 357 -0.95 8.84 -15.22
C PRO A 357 -0.04 7.71 -15.70
N ASP A 358 -0.33 6.49 -15.28
CA ASP A 358 0.35 5.28 -15.75
C ASP A 358 -0.68 4.36 -16.40
N ARG A 359 -0.41 3.82 -17.60
CA ARG A 359 -1.31 2.86 -18.23
C ARG A 359 -1.34 1.54 -17.45
N GLY A 360 -0.18 1.10 -16.94
CA GLY A 360 -0.08 -0.03 -16.02
C GLY A 360 0.15 0.47 -14.60
N HIS A 361 -0.73 0.12 -13.67
CA HIS A 361 -0.51 0.40 -12.25
C HIS A 361 0.74 -0.35 -11.73
N ASP A 362 1.60 0.31 -10.94
CA ASP A 362 2.86 -0.28 -10.42
C ASP A 362 2.61 -1.54 -9.59
N TRP A 363 1.55 -1.57 -8.76
CA TRP A 363 1.16 -2.79 -8.05
C TRP A 363 0.42 -3.83 -8.92
N GLY A 364 0.16 -3.52 -10.19
CA GLY A 364 -0.73 -4.32 -11.04
C GLY A 364 -2.18 -4.24 -10.57
N SER A 365 -3.01 -5.15 -11.09
CA SER A 365 -4.41 -5.27 -10.64
C SER A 365 -5.01 -6.63 -11.02
N PRO A 366 -5.74 -7.33 -10.13
CA PRO A 366 -6.49 -8.52 -10.52
C PRO A 366 -7.46 -8.26 -11.69
N PRO A 367 -7.62 -9.18 -12.66
CA PRO A 367 -6.83 -10.41 -12.84
C PRO A 367 -5.43 -10.08 -13.40
N PHE A 368 -4.37 -10.40 -12.63
CA PHE A 368 -3.00 -9.94 -12.92
C PHE A 368 -2.46 -10.42 -14.27
N LEU A 369 -2.70 -11.68 -14.64
CA LEU A 369 -2.23 -12.31 -15.89
C LEU A 369 -2.87 -11.78 -17.19
N LYS A 370 -3.52 -10.61 -17.15
CA LYS A 370 -4.14 -9.95 -18.31
C LYS A 370 -3.50 -8.59 -18.57
N PRO A 371 -2.37 -8.52 -19.29
CA PRO A 371 -1.78 -7.29 -19.83
C PRO A 371 -2.78 -6.14 -20.11
N PRO A 372 -2.57 -4.92 -19.56
CA PRO A 372 -1.40 -4.41 -18.84
C PRO A 372 -1.56 -4.44 -17.30
N ARG A 373 -1.86 -5.61 -16.72
CA ARG A 373 -2.20 -5.77 -15.30
C ARG A 373 -1.08 -6.37 -14.42
N ILE A 374 0.10 -6.58 -14.98
CA ILE A 374 1.16 -7.34 -14.34
C ILE A 374 1.94 -6.43 -13.37
N PRO A 375 2.08 -6.80 -12.08
CA PRO A 375 2.75 -5.96 -11.08
C PRO A 375 4.16 -5.56 -11.52
N GLY A 376 4.38 -4.24 -11.57
CA GLY A 376 5.57 -3.52 -11.99
C GLY A 376 5.93 -3.66 -13.48
N PHE A 377 5.76 -4.83 -14.09
CA PHE A 377 6.24 -5.06 -15.46
C PHE A 377 5.38 -4.41 -16.54
N SER A 378 4.05 -4.38 -16.37
CA SER A 378 3.20 -3.62 -17.29
C SER A 378 3.49 -2.13 -17.19
N HIS A 379 3.68 -1.59 -15.98
CA HIS A 379 4.11 -0.21 -15.78
C HIS A 379 5.43 0.08 -16.51
N TRP A 380 6.42 -0.80 -16.37
CA TRP A 380 7.69 -0.65 -17.07
C TRP A 380 7.58 -0.66 -18.59
N LEU A 381 6.78 -1.57 -19.15
CA LEU A 381 6.61 -1.73 -20.58
C LEU A 381 5.87 -0.54 -21.22
N TYR A 382 4.82 -0.04 -20.57
CA TYR A 382 3.94 0.98 -21.16
C TYR A 382 4.33 2.42 -20.80
N ASP A 383 4.96 2.64 -19.65
CA ASP A 383 5.17 3.97 -19.07
C ASP A 383 6.66 4.29 -18.84
N VAL A 384 7.44 3.38 -18.26
CA VAL A 384 8.85 3.68 -17.94
C VAL A 384 9.74 3.63 -19.18
N ILE A 385 9.74 2.53 -19.95
CA ILE A 385 10.65 2.40 -21.11
C ILE A 385 10.24 3.35 -22.26
N SER A 386 8.96 3.68 -22.36
CA SER A 386 8.48 4.71 -23.30
C SER A 386 8.95 6.11 -22.90
N PHE A 387 9.03 6.42 -21.61
CA PHE A 387 9.69 7.63 -21.12
C PHE A 387 11.18 7.66 -21.49
N TYR A 388 11.88 6.51 -21.45
CA TYR A 388 13.25 6.42 -21.95
C TYR A 388 13.35 6.80 -23.42
N TYR A 389 12.50 6.23 -24.28
CA TYR A 389 12.50 6.54 -25.71
C TYR A 389 12.23 8.02 -25.99
N CYS A 390 11.21 8.59 -25.35
CA CYS A 390 10.71 9.91 -25.69
C CYS A 390 11.42 11.05 -24.96
N CYS A 391 11.82 10.86 -23.70
CA CYS A 391 12.29 11.95 -22.83
C CYS A 391 13.76 11.84 -22.43
N LEU A 392 14.32 10.64 -22.29
CA LEU A 392 15.69 10.46 -21.76
C LEU A 392 16.74 10.19 -22.83
N TRP A 393 16.38 9.46 -23.88
CA TRP A 393 17.28 9.15 -24.99
C TRP A 393 16.95 9.92 -26.27
N SER A 394 15.88 10.73 -26.28
CA SER A 394 15.56 11.67 -27.37
C SER A 394 14.87 12.93 -26.85
N ASP A 395 14.70 13.93 -27.72
CA ASP A 395 14.10 15.23 -27.40
C ASP A 395 12.57 15.27 -27.68
N ASN A 396 11.89 14.12 -27.74
CA ASN A 396 10.48 14.01 -28.13
C ASN A 396 9.51 13.94 -26.94
N CYS A 397 9.90 14.45 -25.77
CA CYS A 397 9.16 14.23 -24.52
C CYS A 397 7.71 14.75 -24.56
N HIS A 398 7.45 15.76 -25.38
CA HIS A 398 6.11 16.29 -25.60
C HIS A 398 5.10 15.23 -26.10
N LEU A 399 5.54 14.22 -26.87
CA LEU A 399 4.68 13.12 -27.30
C LEU A 399 4.23 12.29 -26.10
N TYR A 400 5.18 11.95 -25.21
CA TYR A 400 4.89 11.21 -23.99
C TYR A 400 3.91 11.97 -23.09
N MET A 401 4.22 13.24 -22.81
CA MET A 401 3.40 14.09 -21.94
C MET A 401 1.99 14.30 -22.49
N THR A 402 1.81 14.28 -23.81
CA THR A 402 0.48 14.36 -24.44
C THR A 402 -0.35 13.11 -24.16
N LYS A 403 0.26 11.91 -24.18
CA LYS A 403 -0.42 10.64 -23.87
C LYS A 403 -0.59 10.39 -22.37
N ARG A 404 0.16 11.09 -21.53
CA ARG A 404 0.16 11.01 -20.06
C ARG A 404 -0.16 12.37 -19.44
N ALA A 405 -1.19 13.03 -19.96
CA ALA A 405 -1.63 14.33 -19.47
C ALA A 405 -2.06 14.27 -17.99
N SER A 406 -1.56 15.19 -17.15
CA SER A 406 -1.92 15.25 -15.74
C SER A 406 -3.40 15.57 -15.53
N SER A 407 -4.01 15.04 -14.47
CA SER A 407 -5.24 15.60 -13.90
C SER A 407 -4.93 16.94 -13.22
N ASP A 408 -5.76 17.97 -13.45
CA ASP A 408 -5.55 19.35 -12.95
C ASP A 408 -6.29 19.65 -11.62
N CYS A 409 -6.50 18.59 -10.84
CA CYS A 409 -7.12 18.51 -9.52
C CYS A 409 -8.53 19.12 -9.38
N ARG A 410 -9.15 19.64 -10.44
CA ARG A 410 -10.46 20.32 -10.37
C ARG A 410 -11.58 19.40 -9.87
N THR A 411 -11.48 18.10 -10.15
CA THR A 411 -12.47 17.10 -9.70
C THR A 411 -12.02 16.34 -8.47
N TYR A 412 -10.80 16.58 -7.97
CA TYR A 412 -10.36 16.07 -6.68
C TYR A 412 -11.27 16.58 -5.56
N ARG A 413 -11.70 15.65 -4.71
CA ARG A 413 -12.50 15.91 -3.52
C ARG A 413 -11.82 15.21 -2.35
N PRO A 414 -11.32 15.94 -1.35
CA PRO A 414 -10.68 15.33 -0.18
C PRO A 414 -11.64 14.40 0.57
N PRO A 415 -11.15 13.32 1.19
CA PRO A 415 -11.97 12.52 2.11
C PRO A 415 -12.34 13.32 3.37
N ARG A 416 -13.35 12.85 4.10
CA ARG A 416 -13.64 13.31 5.46
C ARG A 416 -13.04 12.36 6.47
N ALA A 417 -12.62 12.92 7.61
CA ALA A 417 -11.99 12.18 8.69
C ALA A 417 -12.90 12.09 9.92
N ALA A 418 -13.05 10.90 10.48
CA ALA A 418 -13.58 10.67 11.83
C ALA A 418 -12.49 10.02 12.70
N SER A 419 -12.55 10.16 14.01
CA SER A 419 -11.54 9.58 14.91
C SER A 419 -12.07 9.22 16.28
N ALA A 420 -11.52 8.15 16.86
CA ALA A 420 -11.72 7.79 18.26
C ALA A 420 -10.37 7.53 18.96
N PHE A 421 -10.18 8.07 20.16
CA PHE A 421 -8.91 7.99 20.90
C PHE A 421 -9.13 8.24 22.40
N GLY A 422 -8.14 7.92 23.24
CA GLY A 422 -8.29 8.10 24.69
C GLY A 422 -9.33 7.14 25.28
N ASP A 423 -10.25 7.66 26.08
CA ASP A 423 -11.07 6.82 26.98
C ASP A 423 -12.50 6.38 26.61
N PRO A 424 -12.91 6.13 25.35
CA PRO A 424 -12.64 6.85 24.11
C PRO A 424 -13.48 8.12 23.93
N HIS A 425 -12.84 9.16 23.40
CA HIS A 425 -13.44 10.34 22.82
C HIS A 425 -13.63 10.15 21.32
N PHE A 426 -14.75 10.63 20.78
CA PHE A 426 -15.15 10.50 19.38
C PHE A 426 -15.23 11.86 18.73
N LEU A 427 -14.74 11.95 17.50
CA LEU A 427 -14.90 13.05 16.55
C LEU A 427 -15.56 12.48 15.29
N THR A 428 -16.79 12.92 14.99
CA THR A 428 -17.58 12.44 13.85
C THR A 428 -17.08 13.03 12.52
N PHE A 429 -17.54 12.49 11.39
CA PHE A 429 -17.18 13.01 10.07
C PHE A 429 -17.62 14.47 9.83
N ASP A 430 -18.62 14.93 10.59
CA ASP A 430 -19.20 16.26 10.46
C ASP A 430 -18.71 17.24 11.54
N GLY A 431 -17.81 16.78 12.41
CA GLY A 431 -17.11 17.60 13.40
C GLY A 431 -17.76 17.68 14.78
N LEU A 432 -18.82 16.90 15.04
CA LEU A 432 -19.36 16.74 16.38
C LEU A 432 -18.38 15.93 17.25
N ASN A 433 -18.30 16.26 18.53
CA ASN A 433 -17.49 15.51 19.49
C ASN A 433 -18.31 15.03 20.67
N PHE A 434 -17.96 13.85 21.19
CA PHE A 434 -18.54 13.30 22.41
C PHE A 434 -17.62 12.26 23.03
N THR A 435 -17.97 11.77 24.22
CA THR A 435 -17.21 10.72 24.90
C THR A 435 -18.14 9.56 25.21
N PHE A 436 -17.73 8.35 24.84
CA PHE A 436 -18.48 7.13 25.10
C PHE A 436 -17.55 6.04 25.60
N LYS A 437 -17.72 5.66 26.86
CA LYS A 437 -16.80 4.78 27.59
C LYS A 437 -17.44 3.44 27.91
N GLY A 438 -18.15 2.89 26.92
CA GLY A 438 -18.76 1.58 27.03
C GLY A 438 -17.69 0.50 27.23
N LEU A 439 -18.05 -0.59 27.92
CA LEU A 439 -17.25 -1.81 28.00
C LEU A 439 -17.91 -2.87 27.11
N GLY A 440 -17.28 -3.22 25.98
CA GLY A 440 -17.91 -4.08 24.99
C GLY A 440 -17.30 -3.99 23.59
N GLU A 441 -18.10 -4.33 22.58
CA GLU A 441 -17.76 -4.22 21.15
C GLU A 441 -18.81 -3.37 20.44
N TYR A 442 -18.37 -2.40 19.65
CA TYR A 442 -19.23 -1.37 19.07
C TYR A 442 -18.94 -1.14 17.60
N THR A 443 -19.99 -0.86 16.81
CA THR A 443 -19.85 -0.41 15.42
C THR A 443 -19.39 1.06 15.42
N LEU A 444 -18.17 1.33 14.96
CA LEU A 444 -17.66 2.69 14.81
C LEU A 444 -18.27 3.35 13.57
N VAL A 445 -18.22 2.63 12.45
CA VAL A 445 -18.92 3.01 11.21
C VAL A 445 -19.26 1.78 10.40
N GLU A 446 -20.44 1.78 9.79
CA GLU A 446 -20.81 0.89 8.71
C GLU A 446 -21.44 1.67 7.55
N SER A 447 -21.32 1.12 6.35
CA SER A 447 -21.87 1.74 5.14
C SER A 447 -22.51 0.73 4.21
N ASP A 448 -23.71 1.05 3.73
CA ASP A 448 -24.45 0.23 2.77
C ASP A 448 -23.96 0.38 1.32
N LEU A 449 -23.13 1.40 1.04
CA LEU A 449 -22.58 1.66 -0.29
C LEU A 449 -21.63 0.55 -0.74
N THR A 450 -20.75 0.10 0.16
CA THR A 450 -19.70 -0.89 -0.13
C THR A 450 -19.70 -2.07 0.84
N SER A 451 -20.66 -2.12 1.77
CA SER A 451 -20.66 -3.04 2.91
C SER A 451 -19.41 -2.86 3.80
N LEU A 452 -18.89 -1.63 3.90
CA LEU A 452 -17.80 -1.29 4.81
C LEU A 452 -18.28 -1.46 6.26
N ARG A 453 -17.45 -2.08 7.10
CA ARG A 453 -17.66 -2.25 8.53
C ARG A 453 -16.36 -2.00 9.27
N VAL A 454 -16.39 -1.10 10.25
CA VAL A 454 -15.30 -0.84 11.20
C VAL A 454 -15.87 -0.93 12.61
N GLN A 455 -15.32 -1.84 13.40
CA GLN A 455 -15.78 -2.16 14.76
C GLN A 455 -14.64 -1.90 15.75
N GLY A 456 -14.97 -1.43 16.95
CA GLY A 456 -14.03 -1.19 18.04
C GLY A 456 -14.41 -2.01 19.27
N ARG A 457 -13.44 -2.71 19.86
CA ARG A 457 -13.56 -3.39 21.14
C ARG A 457 -12.92 -2.52 22.21
N THR A 458 -13.66 -2.26 23.28
CA THR A 458 -13.15 -1.54 24.44
C THR A 458 -12.96 -2.48 25.63
N GLN A 459 -11.94 -2.21 26.42
CA GLN A 459 -11.68 -2.91 27.69
C GLN A 459 -11.50 -1.92 28.82
N GLN A 460 -11.70 -2.39 30.05
CA GLN A 460 -11.51 -1.58 31.25
C GLN A 460 -10.02 -1.18 31.36
N ALA A 461 -9.76 0.12 31.42
CA ALA A 461 -8.40 0.62 31.63
C ALA A 461 -7.89 0.19 33.02
N ARG A 462 -6.58 0.00 33.15
CA ARG A 462 -5.95 -0.40 34.42
C ARG A 462 -5.04 0.71 34.93
N PHE A 463 -5.10 0.97 36.23
CA PHE A 463 -4.14 1.82 36.91
C PHE A 463 -2.77 1.12 36.98
N ALA A 464 -1.69 1.87 37.24
CA ALA A 464 -0.33 1.31 37.40
C ALA A 464 -0.23 0.23 38.50
N ASN A 465 -1.15 0.22 39.46
CA ASN A 465 -1.23 -0.80 40.51
C ASN A 465 -2.03 -2.07 40.08
N GLY A 466 -2.45 -2.15 38.82
CA GLY A 466 -3.23 -3.25 38.23
C GLY A 466 -4.73 -3.22 38.51
N THR A 467 -5.23 -2.31 39.36
CA THR A 467 -6.67 -2.18 39.63
C THR A 467 -7.42 -1.56 38.46
N GLY A 468 -8.65 -2.01 38.20
CA GLY A 468 -9.47 -1.48 37.11
C GLY A 468 -9.93 -0.06 37.38
N ALA A 469 -9.67 0.85 36.44
CA ALA A 469 -10.22 2.19 36.43
C ALA A 469 -11.69 2.16 35.98
N GLN A 470 -12.48 3.15 36.38
CA GLN A 470 -13.88 3.29 35.93
C GLN A 470 -13.98 4.00 34.57
N VAL A 471 -13.06 3.68 33.66
CA VAL A 471 -13.02 4.14 32.27
C VAL A 471 -12.56 2.99 31.38
N THR A 472 -12.78 3.11 30.08
CA THR A 472 -12.36 2.11 29.10
C THR A 472 -11.38 2.71 28.10
N GLY A 473 -10.78 1.87 27.27
CA GLY A 473 -9.99 2.30 26.11
C GLY A 473 -10.18 1.29 24.98
N LEU A 474 -9.97 1.72 23.74
CA LEU A 474 -9.99 0.79 22.61
C LEU A 474 -8.83 -0.20 22.75
N SER A 475 -9.15 -1.49 22.80
CA SER A 475 -8.18 -2.59 22.86
C SER A 475 -8.01 -3.31 21.52
N ALA A 476 -9.01 -3.24 20.64
CA ALA A 476 -8.94 -3.80 19.30
C ALA A 476 -9.85 -3.02 18.33
N VAL A 477 -9.48 -3.00 17.05
CA VAL A 477 -10.27 -2.48 15.93
C VAL A 477 -10.27 -3.52 14.83
N ALA A 478 -11.45 -3.93 14.36
CA ALA A 478 -11.61 -4.89 13.27
C ALA A 478 -12.37 -4.27 12.11
N MET A 479 -11.95 -4.54 10.88
CA MET A 479 -12.47 -3.90 9.68
C MET A 479 -12.54 -4.85 8.48
N GLN A 480 -13.55 -4.62 7.64
CA GLN A 480 -13.77 -5.33 6.39
C GLN A 480 -14.59 -4.46 5.43
N GLU A 481 -14.35 -4.58 4.13
CA GLU A 481 -15.21 -4.02 3.09
C GLU A 481 -15.65 -5.10 2.10
N SER A 482 -16.94 -5.19 1.82
CA SER A 482 -17.49 -6.17 0.86
C SER A 482 -17.03 -7.60 1.18
N SER A 483 -16.23 -8.21 0.30
CA SER A 483 -15.66 -9.55 0.45
C SER A 483 -14.14 -9.56 0.64
N SER A 484 -13.59 -8.41 1.06
CA SER A 484 -12.18 -8.28 1.41
C SER A 484 -11.80 -9.24 2.54
N ASP A 485 -10.50 -9.43 2.71
CA ASP A 485 -9.99 -10.01 3.95
C ASP A 485 -10.39 -9.15 5.16
N VAL A 486 -10.52 -9.81 6.32
CA VAL A 486 -10.76 -9.15 7.61
C VAL A 486 -9.42 -8.82 8.24
N ILE A 487 -9.24 -7.54 8.59
CA ILE A 487 -8.10 -7.07 9.39
C ILE A 487 -8.58 -6.75 10.80
N GLU A 488 -7.91 -7.31 11.79
CA GLU A 488 -8.03 -6.91 13.20
C GLU A 488 -6.69 -6.37 13.68
N VAL A 489 -6.68 -5.20 14.32
CA VAL A 489 -5.52 -4.65 15.01
C VAL A 489 -5.86 -4.58 16.48
N ARG A 490 -5.04 -5.18 17.33
CA ARG A 490 -5.26 -5.22 18.78
C ARG A 490 -4.00 -4.93 19.57
N SER A 491 -4.16 -4.48 20.82
CA SER A 491 -3.06 -4.45 21.77
C SER A 491 -2.81 -5.86 22.31
N SER A 492 -1.57 -6.33 22.22
CA SER A 492 -1.13 -7.56 22.88
C SER A 492 -0.91 -7.34 24.39
N GLU A 493 -0.65 -8.43 25.13
CA GLU A 493 -0.34 -8.38 26.56
C GLU A 493 0.95 -7.57 26.87
N ASP A 494 1.90 -7.56 25.93
CA ASP A 494 3.14 -6.79 26.02
C ASP A 494 2.96 -5.31 25.59
N LEU A 495 1.73 -4.84 25.46
CA LEU A 495 1.36 -3.49 25.02
C LEU A 495 1.83 -3.14 23.59
N LYS A 496 2.11 -4.14 22.76
CA LYS A 496 2.47 -3.98 21.35
C LYS A 496 1.26 -4.11 20.45
N LEU A 497 1.31 -3.49 19.28
CA LEU A 497 0.31 -3.71 18.25
C LEU A 497 0.48 -5.09 17.60
N GLU A 498 -0.60 -5.86 17.58
CA GLU A 498 -0.71 -7.11 16.85
C GLU A 498 -1.74 -6.95 15.73
N VAL A 499 -1.41 -7.38 14.52
CA VAL A 499 -2.31 -7.35 13.36
C VAL A 499 -2.66 -8.76 12.95
N LEU A 500 -3.95 -9.05 12.79
CA LEU A 500 -4.47 -10.34 12.38
C LEU A 500 -5.16 -10.20 11.02
N LEU A 501 -4.86 -11.14 10.12
CA LEU A 501 -5.50 -11.34 8.84
C LEU A 501 -6.35 -12.60 8.90
N ASN A 502 -7.68 -12.48 8.82
CA ASN A 502 -8.59 -13.62 8.90
C ASN A 502 -8.24 -14.56 10.09
N GLN A 503 -8.04 -13.98 11.28
CA GLN A 503 -7.63 -14.65 12.54
C GLN A 503 -6.16 -15.08 12.63
N ARG A 504 -5.36 -14.98 11.56
CA ARG A 504 -3.93 -15.30 11.59
C ARG A 504 -3.12 -14.06 11.96
N VAL A 505 -2.29 -14.14 12.99
CA VAL A 505 -1.32 -13.09 13.33
C VAL A 505 -0.32 -12.90 12.17
N LEU A 506 -0.19 -11.65 11.72
CA LEU A 506 0.78 -11.25 10.72
C LEU A 506 2.11 -10.87 11.37
N ASN A 507 3.18 -11.22 10.68
CA ASN A 507 4.53 -10.77 10.99
C ASN A 507 4.91 -9.67 9.98
N PHE A 508 5.59 -8.61 10.45
CA PHE A 508 6.09 -7.51 9.60
C PHE A 508 7.63 -7.43 9.59
N SER A 509 8.31 -8.48 10.06
CA SER A 509 9.78 -8.56 10.05
C SER A 509 10.36 -8.67 8.64
N GLU A 510 9.64 -9.27 7.69
CA GLU A 510 10.09 -9.37 6.30
C GLU A 510 9.45 -8.31 5.39
N GLN A 511 8.17 -7.98 5.61
CA GLN A 511 7.41 -7.05 4.76
C GLN A 511 6.62 -6.03 5.57
N SER A 512 6.70 -4.76 5.18
CA SER A 512 5.90 -3.66 5.75
C SER A 512 4.69 -3.27 4.88
N TRP A 513 4.60 -3.82 3.67
CA TRP A 513 3.53 -3.57 2.70
C TRP A 513 2.98 -4.91 2.21
N MET A 514 1.67 -5.05 2.17
CA MET A 514 0.99 -6.25 1.68
C MET A 514 -0.20 -5.86 0.81
N ASP A 515 -0.24 -6.40 -0.41
CA ASP A 515 -1.41 -6.39 -1.29
C ASP A 515 -2.25 -7.63 -0.97
N LEU A 516 -3.47 -7.41 -0.45
CA LEU A 516 -4.34 -8.44 0.08
C LEU A 516 -5.69 -8.40 -0.64
N LYS A 517 -6.57 -9.37 -0.37
CA LYS A 517 -7.84 -9.44 -1.09
C LYS A 517 -8.70 -8.22 -0.74
N GLY A 518 -8.86 -7.31 -1.70
CA GLY A 518 -9.74 -6.13 -1.60
C GLY A 518 -9.20 -5.00 -0.73
N LEU A 519 -7.93 -5.06 -0.29
CA LEU A 519 -7.30 -4.02 0.51
C LEU A 519 -5.77 -4.06 0.40
N PHE A 520 -5.14 -2.92 0.66
CA PHE A 520 -3.71 -2.83 0.93
C PHE A 520 -3.50 -2.58 2.41
N LEU A 521 -2.47 -3.24 2.96
CA LEU A 521 -2.08 -3.12 4.34
C LEU A 521 -0.65 -2.57 4.42
N HIS A 522 -0.49 -1.51 5.20
CA HIS A 522 0.81 -0.99 5.59
C HIS A 522 0.96 -0.99 7.11
N SER A 523 2.14 -1.37 7.58
CA SER A 523 2.50 -1.25 8.99
C SER A 523 3.94 -0.78 9.10
N ALA A 524 4.16 0.30 9.85
CA ALA A 524 5.49 0.74 10.24
C ALA A 524 5.82 0.15 11.62
N ALA A 525 7.08 -0.21 11.85
CA ALA A 525 7.53 -0.90 13.06
C ALA A 525 6.93 -0.30 14.35
N ASP A 526 6.14 -1.13 15.03
CA ASP A 526 5.63 -1.01 16.40
C ASP A 526 4.61 0.10 16.76
N GLN A 527 4.10 0.93 15.84
CA GLN A 527 3.15 2.00 16.27
C GLN A 527 1.97 2.33 15.35
N ASN A 528 2.08 2.19 14.02
CA ASN A 528 1.05 2.66 13.09
C ASN A 528 0.68 1.59 12.06
N VAL A 529 -0.61 1.29 11.96
CA VAL A 529 -1.20 0.40 10.94
C VAL A 529 -2.15 1.22 10.06
N THR A 530 -2.01 1.09 8.75
CA THR A 530 -2.87 1.73 7.75
C THR A 530 -3.49 0.67 6.85
N VAL A 531 -4.82 0.62 6.81
CA VAL A 531 -5.61 -0.27 5.96
C VAL A 531 -6.32 0.58 4.90
N MET A 532 -6.16 0.21 3.63
CA MET A 532 -6.62 0.99 2.48
C MET A 532 -7.49 0.10 1.59
N PHE A 533 -8.79 0.33 1.59
CA PHE A 533 -9.77 -0.49 0.84
C PHE A 533 -9.92 -0.05 -0.61
N SER A 534 -10.40 -0.94 -1.47
CA SER A 534 -10.63 -0.64 -2.89
C SER A 534 -11.64 0.48 -3.16
N SER A 535 -12.52 0.80 -2.22
CA SER A 535 -13.38 1.98 -2.32
C SER A 535 -12.65 3.31 -2.13
N GLY A 536 -11.41 3.31 -1.66
CA GLY A 536 -10.68 4.50 -1.19
C GLY A 536 -10.94 4.84 0.28
N ALA A 537 -11.69 4.00 1.02
CA ALA A 537 -11.78 4.11 2.46
C ALA A 537 -10.44 3.75 3.12
N GLY A 538 -9.97 4.59 4.03
CA GLY A 538 -8.74 4.39 4.81
C GLY A 538 -9.04 4.23 6.30
N VAL A 539 -8.31 3.35 6.99
CA VAL A 539 -8.34 3.21 8.44
C VAL A 539 -6.91 3.25 8.97
N GLU A 540 -6.60 4.23 9.80
CA GLU A 540 -5.32 4.34 10.51
C GLU A 540 -5.51 3.99 11.99
N ILE A 541 -4.64 3.14 12.53
CA ILE A 541 -4.66 2.71 13.92
C ILE A 541 -3.30 2.94 14.55
N ARG A 542 -3.29 3.57 15.72
CA ARG A 542 -2.09 3.85 16.51
C ARG A 542 -2.24 3.31 17.92
N GLY A 543 -1.19 2.69 18.45
CA GLY A 543 -1.17 2.14 19.80
C GLY A 543 -0.29 2.94 20.75
N SER A 544 -0.76 3.19 21.97
CA SER A 544 0.04 3.76 23.06
C SER A 544 -0.44 3.21 24.41
N GLU A 545 0.46 2.60 25.19
CA GLU A 545 0.14 2.05 26.53
C GLU A 545 -1.09 1.11 26.54
N GLY A 546 -1.24 0.30 25.49
CA GLY A 546 -2.36 -0.63 25.33
C GLY A 546 -3.71 -0.01 24.99
N ILE A 547 -3.77 1.31 24.75
CA ILE A 547 -4.94 2.01 24.23
C ILE A 547 -4.70 2.34 22.75
N LEU A 548 -5.72 2.05 21.94
CA LEU A 548 -5.71 2.35 20.52
C LEU A 548 -6.39 3.69 20.22
N ALA A 549 -5.81 4.43 19.29
CA ALA A 549 -6.46 5.51 18.57
C ALA A 549 -6.75 5.03 17.14
N VAL A 550 -7.92 5.38 16.61
CA VAL A 550 -8.35 5.06 15.25
C VAL A 550 -8.80 6.32 14.52
N THR A 551 -8.42 6.42 13.25
CA THR A 551 -8.87 7.45 12.31
C THR A 551 -9.42 6.76 11.08
N VAL A 552 -10.62 7.15 10.66
CA VAL A 552 -11.25 6.64 9.43
C VAL A 552 -11.37 7.78 8.42
N LEU A 553 -10.92 7.54 7.20
CA LEU A 553 -10.98 8.45 6.07
C LEU A 553 -11.98 7.90 5.04
N LEU A 554 -13.04 8.64 4.75
CA LEU A 554 -14.03 8.24 3.75
C LEU A 554 -14.11 9.24 2.60
N PRO A 555 -14.01 8.79 1.33
CA PRO A 555 -14.26 9.64 0.16
C PRO A 555 -15.69 10.20 0.14
N GLU A 556 -15.90 11.31 -0.55
CA GLU A 556 -17.21 12.01 -0.64
C GLU A 556 -18.37 11.12 -1.10
N LYS A 557 -18.12 10.06 -1.89
CA LYS A 557 -19.17 9.12 -2.32
C LYS A 557 -19.90 8.42 -1.16
N PHE A 558 -19.30 8.36 0.03
CA PHE A 558 -19.93 7.79 1.23
C PHE A 558 -20.94 8.75 1.90
N MET A 559 -21.14 9.95 1.35
CA MET A 559 -22.09 10.92 1.91
C MET A 559 -23.50 10.35 1.99
N ASN A 560 -24.14 10.47 3.16
CA ASN A 560 -25.45 9.90 3.49
C ASN A 560 -25.52 8.36 3.49
N HIS A 561 -24.36 7.68 3.39
CA HIS A 561 -24.27 6.23 3.36
C HIS A 561 -23.60 5.67 4.62
N THR A 562 -23.36 6.48 5.65
CA THR A 562 -22.71 6.02 6.89
C THR A 562 -23.67 6.01 8.06
N GLN A 563 -23.44 5.08 8.99
CA GLN A 563 -24.07 5.05 10.30
C GLN A 563 -23.12 4.41 11.32
N GLY A 564 -23.30 4.69 12.61
CA GLY A 564 -22.43 4.20 13.68
C GLY A 564 -22.07 5.31 14.67
N LEU A 565 -21.07 5.06 15.51
CA LEU A 565 -20.56 6.05 16.46
C LEU A 565 -19.87 7.26 15.80
N PHE A 566 -19.46 7.15 14.53
CA PHE A 566 -18.94 8.28 13.75
C PHE A 566 -20.02 9.09 13.00
N GLY A 567 -21.29 8.77 13.21
CA GLY A 567 -22.42 9.55 12.71
C GLY A 567 -22.75 9.32 11.23
N VAL A 568 -23.63 10.18 10.71
CA VAL A 568 -24.08 10.17 9.31
C VAL A 568 -23.31 11.24 8.57
N MET A 569 -22.37 10.86 7.72
CA MET A 569 -21.52 11.80 7.00
C MET A 569 -22.34 12.57 5.97
N ASN A 570 -22.75 13.80 6.29
CA ASN A 570 -23.55 14.63 5.37
C ASN A 570 -23.31 16.15 5.54
N GLY A 571 -22.50 16.56 6.51
CA GLY A 571 -22.23 17.94 6.88
C GLY A 571 -23.19 18.53 7.91
N ASN A 572 -23.99 17.71 8.59
CA ASN A 572 -25.00 18.13 9.56
C ASN A 572 -24.79 17.43 10.92
N VAL A 573 -24.17 18.16 11.85
CA VAL A 573 -23.95 17.66 13.22
C VAL A 573 -25.24 17.31 13.98
N GLU A 574 -26.41 17.83 13.56
CA GLU A 574 -27.68 17.60 14.27
C GLU A 574 -28.23 16.17 14.13
N ASP A 575 -27.72 15.38 13.20
CA ASP A 575 -28.12 13.98 13.01
C ASP A 575 -27.01 12.95 13.32
N ASP A 576 -25.85 13.41 13.79
CA ASP A 576 -24.74 12.52 14.16
C ASP A 576 -25.09 11.55 15.29
N TYR A 577 -25.99 11.95 16.19
CA TYR A 577 -26.55 11.04 17.20
C TYR A 577 -27.77 10.28 16.68
N THR A 578 -27.58 9.53 15.59
CA THR A 578 -28.58 8.63 15.02
C THR A 578 -28.46 7.22 15.61
N PHE A 579 -29.54 6.71 16.21
CA PHE A 579 -29.65 5.34 16.69
C PHE A 579 -29.84 4.34 15.52
N LYS A 580 -29.61 3.04 15.75
CA LYS A 580 -29.84 1.98 14.76
C LYS A 580 -31.27 1.96 14.18
N ASN A 581 -32.25 2.41 14.96
CA ASN A 581 -33.65 2.53 14.54
C ASN A 581 -33.94 3.80 13.70
N LYS A 582 -32.91 4.58 13.34
CA LYS A 582 -32.95 5.83 12.57
C LYS A 582 -33.62 7.02 13.28
N THR A 583 -33.83 6.94 14.59
CA THR A 583 -34.22 8.11 15.39
C THR A 583 -32.99 8.91 15.80
N THR A 584 -33.13 10.22 16.00
CA THR A 584 -32.04 11.12 16.38
C THR A 584 -32.18 11.63 17.82
N MET A 585 -31.04 11.91 18.45
CA MET A 585 -30.94 12.59 19.73
C MET A 585 -30.39 14.02 19.56
N PRO A 586 -30.83 15.01 20.37
CA PRO A 586 -30.28 16.36 20.30
C PRO A 586 -28.78 16.41 20.59
N VAL A 587 -28.06 17.33 19.93
CA VAL A 587 -26.61 17.53 20.12
C VAL A 587 -26.21 17.98 21.53
N GLN A 588 -27.14 18.56 22.29
CA GLN A 588 -26.93 19.00 23.69
C GLN A 588 -27.24 17.90 24.71
N ALA A 589 -27.03 16.63 24.36
CA ALA A 589 -27.27 15.48 25.21
C ALA A 589 -26.34 15.46 26.44
N THR A 590 -26.84 14.94 27.55
CA THR A 590 -26.01 14.71 28.74
C THR A 590 -25.04 13.55 28.53
N PRO A 591 -23.92 13.49 29.28
CA PRO A 591 -23.01 12.34 29.22
C PRO A 591 -23.68 10.98 29.43
N GLN A 592 -24.74 10.91 30.25
CA GLN A 592 -25.53 9.71 30.48
C GLN A 592 -26.35 9.32 29.25
N GLN A 593 -26.99 10.28 28.60
CA GLN A 593 -27.73 10.04 27.36
C GLN A 593 -26.79 9.60 26.22
N LEU A 594 -25.58 10.19 26.14
CA LEU A 594 -24.54 9.78 25.20
C LEU A 594 -24.05 8.35 25.46
N PHE A 595 -24.03 7.91 26.72
CA PHE A 595 -23.71 6.53 27.07
C PHE A 595 -24.80 5.55 26.64
N GLU A 596 -26.07 5.90 26.82
CA GLU A 596 -27.21 5.12 26.29
C GLU A 596 -27.20 5.06 24.75
N PHE A 597 -26.88 6.18 24.10
CA PHE A 597 -26.68 6.24 22.65
C PHE A 597 -25.56 5.30 22.19
N GLY A 598 -24.38 5.38 22.80
CA GLY A 598 -23.26 4.53 22.42
C GLY A 598 -23.54 3.04 22.65
N ALA A 599 -24.25 2.70 23.73
CA ALA A 599 -24.69 1.33 24.01
C ALA A 599 -25.60 0.75 22.91
N ASN A 600 -26.39 1.58 22.22
CA ASN A 600 -27.24 1.14 21.11
C ASN A 600 -26.43 0.62 19.91
N TRP A 601 -25.18 1.06 19.78
CA TRP A 601 -24.25 0.65 18.72
C TRP A 601 -23.42 -0.59 19.06
N ALA A 602 -23.80 -1.34 20.09
CA ALA A 602 -23.19 -2.65 20.38
C ALA A 602 -23.26 -3.58 19.16
N VAL A 603 -22.16 -4.27 18.86
CA VAL A 603 -22.06 -5.24 17.76
C VAL A 603 -23.03 -6.40 18.00
N GLU A 604 -23.53 -7.01 16.94
CA GLU A 604 -24.37 -8.21 17.04
C GLU A 604 -23.50 -9.47 16.92
N ASN A 605 -23.87 -10.55 17.63
CA ASN A 605 -23.03 -11.76 17.67
C ASN A 605 -22.71 -12.33 16.28
N GLY A 606 -23.66 -12.29 15.33
CA GLY A 606 -23.46 -12.79 13.97
C GLY A 606 -22.70 -11.84 13.03
N SER A 607 -22.44 -10.60 13.43
CA SER A 607 -21.80 -9.58 12.60
C SER A 607 -20.41 -9.15 13.08
N SER A 608 -19.93 -9.74 14.18
CA SER A 608 -18.61 -9.44 14.72
C SER A 608 -17.49 -9.85 13.78
N LEU A 609 -16.53 -8.95 13.60
CA LEU A 609 -15.33 -9.17 12.80
C LEU A 609 -14.13 -9.64 13.64
N PHE A 610 -14.26 -9.65 14.97
CA PHE A 610 -13.13 -9.94 15.85
C PHE A 610 -12.83 -11.43 15.96
N THR A 611 -11.57 -11.71 16.25
CA THR A 611 -11.03 -13.01 16.60
C THR A 611 -11.21 -13.27 18.09
N TYR A 612 -11.55 -14.51 18.44
CA TYR A 612 -11.75 -14.97 19.83
C TYR A 612 -10.86 -16.18 20.10
N ASP A 613 -9.57 -15.93 20.25
CA ASP A 613 -8.50 -16.91 20.30
C ASP A 613 -7.95 -17.14 21.72
N THR A 614 -8.63 -16.63 22.76
CA THR A 614 -8.33 -16.88 24.17
C THR A 614 -9.61 -17.15 24.97
N GLU A 615 -9.50 -17.87 26.09
CA GLU A 615 -10.64 -18.10 27.00
C GLU A 615 -11.26 -16.78 27.50
N PHE A 616 -10.43 -15.77 27.76
CA PHE A 616 -10.90 -14.45 28.15
C PHE A 616 -11.78 -13.81 27.08
N LEU A 617 -11.34 -13.82 25.81
CA LEU A 617 -12.09 -13.25 24.70
C LEU A 617 -13.39 -14.02 24.45
N LEU A 618 -13.33 -15.36 24.52
CA LEU A 618 -14.50 -16.22 24.38
C LEU A 618 -15.54 -15.91 25.45
N ASN A 619 -15.15 -15.90 26.74
CA ASN A 619 -16.08 -15.71 27.84
C ASN A 619 -16.60 -14.27 27.94
N SER A 620 -15.75 -13.28 27.67
CA SER A 620 -16.09 -11.87 27.85
C SER A 620 -16.88 -11.29 26.68
N PHE A 621 -16.63 -11.75 25.46
CA PHE A 621 -17.18 -11.13 24.26
C PHE A 621 -17.90 -12.10 23.33
N PHE A 622 -17.44 -13.34 23.14
CA PHE A 622 -18.11 -14.28 22.23
C PHE A 622 -19.40 -14.86 22.84
N TYR A 623 -19.30 -15.40 24.05
CA TYR A 623 -20.42 -15.91 24.84
C TYR A 623 -21.06 -14.84 25.74
N GLY A 624 -20.30 -13.77 26.04
CA GLY A 624 -20.71 -12.65 26.88
C GLY A 624 -21.60 -11.62 26.18
N GLU A 625 -21.99 -10.60 26.93
CA GLU A 625 -22.74 -9.45 26.38
C GLU A 625 -21.82 -8.53 25.57
N LYS A 626 -22.31 -8.05 24.42
CA LYS A 626 -21.58 -7.10 23.57
C LYS A 626 -21.51 -5.69 24.14
N HIS A 627 -22.32 -5.39 25.16
CA HIS A 627 -22.20 -4.21 26.00
C HIS A 627 -22.50 -4.62 27.44
N ASN A 628 -21.54 -4.41 28.34
CA ASN A 628 -21.73 -4.70 29.76
C ASN A 628 -22.55 -3.58 30.42
N THR A 629 -23.84 -3.87 30.66
CA THR A 629 -24.79 -2.93 31.28
C THR A 629 -24.51 -2.62 32.76
N SER A 630 -23.72 -3.47 33.43
CA SER A 630 -23.34 -3.28 34.84
C SER A 630 -22.13 -2.36 35.02
N PHE A 631 -21.40 -2.06 33.95
CA PHE A 631 -20.27 -1.13 33.99
C PHE A 631 -20.76 0.32 33.81
N LEU A 632 -20.59 1.14 34.85
CA LEU A 632 -20.90 2.56 34.82
C LEU A 632 -19.59 3.38 34.84
N PRO A 633 -19.27 4.14 33.77
CA PRO A 633 -18.04 4.90 33.72
C PRO A 633 -18.12 6.20 34.50
N VAL A 634 -16.95 6.80 34.76
CA VAL A 634 -16.85 8.17 35.27
C VAL A 634 -17.30 9.14 34.18
N PHE A 635 -18.39 9.87 34.42
CA PHE A 635 -18.90 10.86 33.45
C PHE A 635 -18.15 12.20 33.49
N SER A 636 -17.58 12.56 34.64
CA SER A 636 -16.83 13.81 34.85
C SER A 636 -15.58 13.53 35.67
N PRO A 637 -14.41 14.10 35.33
CA PRO A 637 -13.18 13.79 36.04
C PRO A 637 -13.22 14.41 37.46
N PRO A 638 -12.66 13.73 38.47
CA PRO A 638 -12.55 14.30 39.81
C PRO A 638 -11.48 15.41 39.80
N GLU A 639 -11.90 16.66 40.00
CA GLU A 639 -10.98 17.78 40.13
C GLU A 639 -10.75 18.14 41.59
N ASP A 640 -9.54 17.89 42.09
CA ASP A 640 -9.07 18.38 43.38
C ASP A 640 -7.91 19.35 43.16
N PRO A 641 -8.05 20.66 43.44
CA PRO A 641 -6.97 21.63 43.29
C PRO A 641 -5.71 21.32 44.13
N ALA A 642 -5.84 20.50 45.18
CA ALA A 642 -4.72 20.03 46.00
C ALA A 642 -3.98 18.83 45.39
N ASP A 643 -4.54 18.20 44.35
CA ASP A 643 -3.94 17.04 43.70
C ASP A 643 -2.61 17.43 43.01
N PRO A 644 -1.49 16.78 43.37
CA PRO A 644 -0.19 17.06 42.76
C PRO A 644 -0.18 16.94 41.23
N LEU A 645 -1.06 16.11 40.67
CA LEU A 645 -1.18 15.88 39.23
C LEU A 645 -1.68 17.11 38.48
N MET A 646 -2.38 18.03 39.14
CA MET A 646 -2.98 19.21 38.49
C MET A 646 -1.94 20.15 37.87
N LYS A 647 -0.74 20.24 38.45
CA LYS A 647 0.37 21.00 37.87
C LYS A 647 0.89 20.36 36.58
N VAL A 648 0.97 19.03 36.56
CA VAL A 648 1.41 18.26 35.40
C VAL A 648 0.35 18.34 34.30
N VAL A 649 -0.93 18.18 34.64
CA VAL A 649 -2.06 18.31 33.72
C VAL A 649 -2.06 19.68 33.04
N ALA A 650 -1.88 20.77 33.80
CA ALA A 650 -1.84 22.12 33.24
C ALA A 650 -0.69 22.31 32.23
N LEU A 651 0.47 21.68 32.48
CA LEU A 651 1.63 21.76 31.59
C LEU A 651 1.49 20.84 30.36
N LEU A 652 1.03 19.60 30.58
CA LEU A 652 0.93 18.58 29.54
C LEU A 652 -0.27 18.80 28.62
N CYS A 653 -1.44 19.09 29.17
CA CYS A 653 -2.67 19.16 28.39
C CYS A 653 -2.95 20.58 27.89
N ASP A 654 -2.35 21.60 28.50
CA ASP A 654 -2.68 23.00 28.24
C ASP A 654 -4.21 23.21 28.29
N SER A 655 -4.84 23.60 27.19
CA SER A 655 -6.30 23.77 27.07
C SER A 655 -7.03 22.57 26.48
N ASP A 656 -6.37 21.42 26.29
CA ASP A 656 -6.95 20.22 25.69
C ASP A 656 -7.86 19.48 26.70
N PRO A 657 -9.19 19.47 26.49
CA PRO A 657 -10.12 18.91 27.45
C PRO A 657 -10.06 17.37 27.51
N PHE A 658 -9.71 16.72 26.41
CA PHE A 658 -9.63 15.25 26.31
C PHE A 658 -8.42 14.74 27.06
N CYS A 659 -7.24 15.34 26.82
CA CYS A 659 -6.03 15.05 27.58
C CYS A 659 -6.26 15.22 29.08
N ARG A 660 -6.89 16.35 29.47
CA ARG A 660 -7.16 16.62 30.88
C ARG A 660 -8.07 15.57 31.51
N PHE A 661 -9.11 15.14 30.79
CA PHE A 661 -10.02 14.09 31.25
C PHE A 661 -9.25 12.80 31.50
N ASP A 662 -8.51 12.33 30.48
CA ASP A 662 -7.79 11.07 30.51
C ASP A 662 -6.74 11.00 31.61
N VAL A 663 -5.94 12.07 31.81
CA VAL A 663 -4.94 12.08 32.88
C VAL A 663 -5.61 11.97 34.25
N LEU A 664 -6.75 12.63 34.46
CA LEU A 664 -7.44 12.64 35.75
C LEU A 664 -8.19 11.34 36.03
N THR A 665 -8.70 10.65 35.01
CA THR A 665 -9.45 9.39 35.17
C THR A 665 -8.55 8.15 35.14
N THR A 666 -7.53 8.12 34.29
CA THR A 666 -6.59 6.99 34.17
C THR A 666 -5.39 7.10 35.10
N ARG A 667 -5.07 8.32 35.57
CA ARG A 667 -3.86 8.64 36.34
C ARG A 667 -2.55 8.36 35.58
N SER A 668 -2.58 8.31 34.24
CA SER A 668 -1.40 8.18 33.38
C SER A 668 -1.14 9.45 32.57
N ILE A 669 0.11 9.90 32.58
CA ILE A 669 0.57 11.06 31.80
C ILE A 669 0.77 10.63 30.34
N GLU A 670 1.18 9.40 30.12
CA GLU A 670 1.43 8.79 28.82
C GLU A 670 0.13 8.69 28.02
N VAL A 671 -0.96 8.21 28.64
CA VAL A 671 -2.29 8.19 28.02
C VAL A 671 -2.75 9.61 27.66
N GLY A 672 -2.62 10.56 28.59
CA GLY A 672 -2.95 11.96 28.32
C GLY A 672 -2.15 12.57 27.16
N ALA A 673 -0.84 12.30 27.12
CA ALA A 673 0.04 12.75 26.05
C ALA A 673 -0.38 12.16 24.69
N ALA A 674 -0.68 10.86 24.65
CA ALA A 674 -1.16 10.18 23.45
C ALA A 674 -2.51 10.74 22.99
N THR A 675 -3.46 10.99 23.90
CA THR A 675 -4.74 11.62 23.61
C THR A 675 -4.59 13.02 23.03
N ARG A 676 -3.72 13.84 23.61
CA ARG A 676 -3.40 15.17 23.08
C ARG A 676 -2.82 15.09 21.67
N LEU A 677 -1.88 14.15 21.44
CA LEU A 677 -1.27 13.94 20.13
C LEU A 677 -2.30 13.49 19.09
N SER A 678 -3.19 12.57 19.44
CA SER A 678 -4.28 12.11 18.55
C SER A 678 -5.25 13.25 18.21
N HIS A 679 -5.65 14.06 19.18
CA HIS A 679 -6.53 15.21 18.94
C HIS A 679 -5.87 16.30 18.09
N GLN A 680 -4.60 16.62 18.35
CA GLN A 680 -3.82 17.56 17.52
C GLN A 680 -3.62 17.03 16.11
N GLY A 681 -3.33 15.73 15.98
CA GLY A 681 -3.22 15.02 14.70
C GLY A 681 -4.50 15.12 13.89
N HIS A 682 -5.66 14.83 14.50
CA HIS A 682 -6.96 14.96 13.84
C HIS A 682 -7.24 16.40 13.38
N LYS A 683 -6.99 17.41 14.22
CA LYS A 683 -7.15 18.82 13.83
C LYS A 683 -6.29 19.20 12.62
N GLN A 684 -5.04 18.76 12.60
CA GLN A 684 -4.15 19.03 11.49
C GLN A 684 -4.57 18.25 10.23
N LEU A 685 -5.05 17.02 10.38
CA LEU A 685 -5.57 16.20 9.30
C LEU A 685 -6.77 16.87 8.63
N VAL A 686 -7.79 17.27 9.39
CA VAL A 686 -8.97 17.98 8.87
C VAL A 686 -8.57 19.26 8.15
N LYS A 687 -7.63 20.03 8.72
CA LYS A 687 -7.08 21.23 8.08
C LYS A 687 -6.38 20.92 6.75
N ASN A 688 -5.56 19.86 6.70
CA ASN A 688 -4.87 19.45 5.47
C ASN A 688 -5.84 18.93 4.40
N LEU A 689 -7.02 18.45 4.79
CA LEU A 689 -8.08 17.96 3.92
C LEU A 689 -9.11 19.03 3.54
N GLU A 690 -8.87 20.31 3.86
CA GLU A 690 -9.72 21.40 3.39
C GLU A 690 -9.78 21.42 1.85
N PRO A 691 -10.97 21.56 1.24
CA PRO A 691 -11.10 21.66 -0.22
C PRO A 691 -10.32 22.83 -0.79
N ALA A 692 -9.61 22.59 -1.88
CA ALA A 692 -8.91 23.63 -2.63
C ALA A 692 -9.67 23.95 -3.93
N ILE A 693 -9.67 25.22 -4.33
CA ILE A 693 -10.26 25.66 -5.60
C ILE A 693 -9.13 25.78 -6.62
N SER A 694 -9.23 25.00 -7.70
CA SER A 694 -8.38 25.08 -8.89
C SER A 694 -9.17 25.67 -10.05
N CYS A 695 -8.56 26.59 -10.80
CA CYS A 695 -9.13 27.11 -12.04
C CYS A 695 -8.70 26.31 -13.28
N GLY A 696 -7.88 25.28 -13.09
CA GLY A 696 -7.33 24.46 -14.17
C GLY A 696 -6.20 25.15 -14.93
N TRP A 697 -5.50 24.35 -15.72
CA TRP A 697 -4.39 24.82 -16.56
C TRP A 697 -4.88 25.74 -17.70
N LEU A 698 -4.00 26.63 -18.15
CA LEU A 698 -4.24 27.51 -19.30
C LEU A 698 -3.18 27.27 -20.38
N ASP A 699 -3.63 27.27 -21.63
CA ASP A 699 -2.74 27.25 -22.81
C ASP A 699 -1.91 28.53 -22.93
N PRO A 700 -0.64 28.43 -23.37
CA PRO A 700 0.08 29.59 -23.87
C PRO A 700 -0.56 30.09 -25.18
N PRO A 701 -0.65 31.42 -25.42
CA PRO A 701 -1.13 31.95 -26.68
C PRO A 701 -0.17 31.55 -27.81
N THR A 702 -0.71 31.31 -29.01
CA THR A 702 0.10 31.09 -30.22
C THR A 702 1.05 32.28 -30.42
N ASN A 703 2.34 32.04 -30.68
CA ASN A 703 3.38 33.09 -30.74
C ASN A 703 3.54 33.90 -29.45
N GLY A 704 3.26 33.28 -28.31
CA GLY A 704 3.52 33.85 -27.00
C GLY A 704 3.77 32.77 -25.96
N ARG A 705 3.87 33.23 -24.72
CA ARG A 705 4.28 32.43 -23.57
C ARG A 705 3.36 32.71 -22.40
N LYS A 706 3.22 31.69 -21.57
CA LYS A 706 2.54 31.72 -20.28
C LYS A 706 3.59 31.61 -19.17
N ASN A 707 3.51 32.48 -18.18
CA ASN A 707 4.33 32.45 -16.97
C ASN A 707 3.46 32.17 -15.74
N GLY A 708 3.81 31.13 -15.00
CA GLY A 708 3.10 30.67 -13.81
C GLY A 708 2.65 29.22 -13.94
N THR A 709 2.76 28.47 -12.84
CA THR A 709 2.48 27.03 -12.76
C THR A 709 1.55 26.67 -11.60
N ASN A 710 1.04 27.67 -10.88
CA ASN A 710 0.05 27.49 -9.83
C ASN A 710 -1.32 27.92 -10.35
N TYR A 711 -2.31 27.02 -10.20
CA TYR A 711 -3.67 27.17 -10.72
C TYR A 711 -4.71 27.29 -9.61
N LEU A 712 -4.27 27.38 -8.35
CA LEU A 712 -5.16 27.49 -7.20
C LEU A 712 -5.67 28.92 -7.00
N LEU A 713 -6.75 29.05 -6.23
CA LEU A 713 -7.38 30.32 -5.88
C LEU A 713 -6.39 31.44 -5.57
N GLY A 714 -6.57 32.59 -6.22
CA GLY A 714 -5.72 33.77 -6.04
C GLY A 714 -4.40 33.74 -6.83
N SER A 715 -4.05 32.62 -7.45
CA SER A 715 -2.88 32.55 -8.33
C SER A 715 -3.06 33.44 -9.56
N THR A 716 -1.96 34.02 -10.03
CA THR A 716 -1.91 34.90 -11.20
C THR A 716 -1.02 34.30 -12.27
N ILE A 717 -1.55 34.20 -13.49
CA ILE A 717 -0.84 33.73 -14.68
C ILE A 717 -0.62 34.94 -15.60
N THR A 718 0.63 35.18 -15.99
CA THR A 718 1.01 36.30 -16.86
C THR A 718 1.33 35.83 -18.27
N PHE A 719 0.87 36.56 -19.27
CA PHE A 719 1.09 36.25 -20.68
C PHE A 719 2.00 37.28 -21.35
N THR A 720 2.87 36.80 -22.24
CA THR A 720 3.80 37.64 -23.01
C THR A 720 3.88 37.15 -24.45
N CYS A 721 3.84 38.05 -25.43
CA CYS A 721 4.03 37.67 -26.83
C CYS A 721 5.50 37.57 -27.20
N ASP A 722 5.81 36.68 -28.14
CA ASP A 722 7.13 36.60 -28.74
C ASP A 722 7.42 37.86 -29.59
N GLN A 723 8.70 38.07 -29.90
CA GLN A 723 9.14 39.25 -30.64
C GLN A 723 8.45 39.35 -32.00
N GLY A 724 7.79 40.48 -32.27
CA GLY A 724 7.05 40.74 -33.51
C GLY A 724 5.53 40.63 -33.38
N TYR A 725 5.03 40.19 -32.23
CA TYR A 725 3.60 40.08 -31.91
C TYR A 725 3.22 41.04 -30.78
N GLU A 726 1.95 41.43 -30.72
CA GLU A 726 1.41 42.33 -29.70
C GLU A 726 0.28 41.63 -28.93
N LEU A 727 0.27 41.81 -27.61
CA LEU A 727 -0.70 41.17 -26.75
C LEU A 727 -2.07 41.84 -26.86
N VAL A 728 -3.07 41.08 -27.27
CA VAL A 728 -4.47 41.49 -27.30
C VAL A 728 -5.22 40.78 -26.18
N GLY A 729 -5.88 41.54 -25.31
CA GLY A 729 -6.58 41.02 -24.13
C GLY A 729 -5.79 41.26 -22.83
N PRO A 730 -6.19 40.60 -21.72
CA PRO A 730 -5.58 40.83 -20.42
C PRO A 730 -4.17 40.24 -20.33
N LYS A 731 -3.22 41.05 -19.83
CA LYS A 731 -1.84 40.60 -19.57
C LYS A 731 -1.77 39.52 -18.49
N GLU A 732 -2.71 39.56 -17.54
CA GLU A 732 -2.74 38.68 -16.38
C GLU A 732 -4.14 38.10 -16.21
N ARG A 733 -4.21 36.82 -15.83
CA ARG A 733 -5.44 36.14 -15.43
C ARG A 733 -5.28 35.64 -14.00
N ILE A 734 -6.30 35.86 -13.18
CA ILE A 734 -6.31 35.53 -11.75
C ILE A 734 -7.35 34.43 -11.51
N CYS A 735 -7.01 33.40 -10.76
CA CYS A 735 -7.94 32.35 -10.39
C CYS A 735 -8.95 32.86 -9.35
N GLN A 736 -10.24 32.81 -9.67
CA GLN A 736 -11.31 33.36 -8.84
C GLN A 736 -11.98 32.30 -7.96
N VAL A 737 -12.72 32.76 -6.95
CA VAL A 737 -13.50 31.91 -6.02
C VAL A 737 -14.55 31.04 -6.73
N THR A 738 -14.90 31.39 -7.97
CA THR A 738 -15.79 30.62 -8.85
C THR A 738 -15.12 29.39 -9.47
N GLY A 739 -13.81 29.19 -9.29
CA GLY A 739 -13.05 28.16 -10.00
C GLY A 739 -12.82 28.50 -11.48
N THR A 740 -12.93 29.79 -11.85
CA THR A 740 -12.69 30.27 -13.22
C THR A 740 -11.61 31.33 -13.24
N TRP A 741 -10.87 31.40 -14.35
CA TRP A 741 -9.90 32.46 -14.59
C TRP A 741 -10.59 33.79 -14.93
N SER A 742 -10.06 34.90 -14.41
CA SER A 742 -10.55 36.24 -14.73
C SER A 742 -10.31 36.60 -16.20
N GLY A 743 -11.22 37.40 -16.77
CA GLY A 743 -11.10 37.94 -18.13
C GLY A 743 -11.12 36.86 -19.23
N ASP A 744 -11.05 37.32 -20.48
CA ASP A 744 -11.00 36.46 -21.65
C ASP A 744 -9.56 35.97 -21.94
N PRO A 745 -9.37 34.82 -22.61
CA PRO A 745 -8.04 34.36 -23.03
C PRO A 745 -7.33 35.41 -23.90
N PRO A 746 -6.07 35.77 -23.61
CA PRO A 746 -5.32 36.69 -24.45
C PRO A 746 -4.81 36.02 -25.73
N SER A 747 -4.50 36.83 -26.74
CA SER A 747 -3.88 36.39 -27.98
C SER A 747 -2.65 37.21 -28.34
N CYS A 748 -1.76 36.57 -29.10
CA CYS A 748 -0.69 37.16 -29.88
C CYS A 748 -0.96 36.77 -31.35
#